data_AF-A0A3N0XQD7-F1
#
_entry.id   AF-A0A3N0XQD7-F1
#
_cell.length_a   1.000
_cell.length_b   1.000
_cell.length_c   1.000
_cell.angle_alpha   90.00
_cell.angle_beta   90.00
_cell.angle_gamma   90.00
#
_symmetry.space_group_name_H-M   'P 1'
#
loop_
_entity.id
_entity.type
_entity.pdbx_description
1 polymer ?
#
loop_
_entity_poly.entity_id
_entity_poly.type
_entity_poly.pdbx_seq_one_letter_code
_entity_poly.pdbx_strand_id
1 'polypeptide(L)'
;MPETICGCLRVSSSVIAGQSIVVVTMNGRYDLRLPQIRCKACEATWSPGVEDLIRNDYWPATSHYSTVYATDVLFSFKELKMAAPECLAKHFLECWINALFALAVGNITADSFRKSFLEWEAVRFKVDKLCQEDHFDCPACSPDMLAVSVDGNRKHYRFKSAARSEEKAIFDGVFIANNDDVARFVDYVSGRGVCGGQWSAARETSQKSSGKTDKEGLELAVCRHGVLLRALNMFRGEIFAYPLYLQKQMACKTVKFFAMDVACKYWPYLQRVTEKCPELQELLNMRPFLSVFHAKAHDFKCEVKWSGAYQEGAGSTLGKEVEQCNAFLSRIAVTTKHMSKAGRIDMLTIMAMRWNQQKFDNLASTLARRYRKATIAPQYQLHNLEAIKTDMDISDKQLERWIIDINEWAEEKYEKIFEASNTPEIIFFHGINKHISDLFISSSQQQHPQMMLMLPAELRSCWQMLREGPSVSIRIGMDAKDVPESAERSGRKKILNSVVEKYNTLVPNAEKLTFDTILSDEIVWPWQLTQGDSVDLRTKRKAFDIVMAVRRLEEEKKILIAEMNKHWKSLCTRADTLKQMSSKLSNVTSGEMWGLLPDGIRGLQSLMMKNKQASNSLAKHAKTCYVQVLTETEINFDSDSEEYHTSSDSEQD
;
A
#
# COMPACT_ATOMS: atom_id res chain seq x y z
N MET A 1 11.77 -12.04 -42.32
CA MET A 1 12.08 -11.30 -43.57
C MET A 1 10.81 -11.27 -44.41
N PRO A 2 10.55 -10.20 -45.19
CA PRO A 2 9.37 -10.13 -46.05
C PRO A 2 9.45 -11.18 -47.15
N GLU A 3 8.33 -11.81 -47.48
CA GLU A 3 8.22 -12.77 -48.58
C GLU A 3 8.38 -12.11 -49.95
N THR A 4 7.94 -10.85 -50.08
CA THR A 4 8.10 -10.04 -51.30
C THR A 4 8.45 -8.60 -50.93
N ILE A 5 9.37 -7.99 -51.69
CA ILE A 5 9.73 -6.57 -51.56
C ILE A 5 9.33 -5.73 -52.78
N CYS A 6 8.87 -6.39 -53.85
CA CYS A 6 8.39 -5.79 -55.10
C CYS A 6 7.62 -6.83 -55.94
N GLY A 7 6.92 -6.40 -57.00
CA GLY A 7 6.13 -7.25 -57.89
C GLY A 7 6.90 -7.96 -59.02
N CYS A 8 8.23 -8.13 -58.92
CA CYS A 8 9.02 -8.74 -59.99
C CYS A 8 8.84 -10.28 -60.05
N LEU A 9 8.53 -10.81 -61.25
CA LEU A 9 8.25 -12.23 -61.52
C LEU A 9 9.43 -13.19 -61.31
N ARG A 10 10.67 -12.69 -61.34
CA ARG A 10 11.89 -13.46 -61.05
C ARG A 10 12.58 -12.84 -59.84
N VAL A 11 12.35 -13.40 -58.66
CA VAL A 11 12.88 -12.89 -57.38
C VAL A 11 14.36 -13.27 -57.26
N SER A 12 15.24 -12.55 -57.95
CA SER A 12 16.65 -12.53 -57.59
C SER A 12 16.88 -11.36 -56.64
N SER A 13 16.87 -11.62 -55.33
CA SER A 13 17.18 -10.64 -54.30
C SER A 13 18.59 -10.89 -53.74
N SER A 14 19.30 -9.83 -53.37
CA SER A 14 20.52 -9.93 -52.56
C SER A 14 20.30 -9.31 -51.19
N VAL A 15 20.85 -9.96 -50.15
CA VAL A 15 20.91 -9.40 -48.80
C VAL A 15 22.27 -8.72 -48.65
N ILE A 16 22.25 -7.44 -48.30
CA ILE A 16 23.45 -6.65 -48.02
C ILE A 16 23.38 -6.09 -46.59
N ALA A 17 24.53 -5.68 -46.07
CA ALA A 17 24.61 -5.08 -44.74
C ALA A 17 24.11 -3.62 -44.78
N GLY A 18 23.01 -3.34 -44.09
CA GLY A 18 22.39 -2.02 -44.00
C GLY A 18 22.91 -1.19 -42.83
N GLN A 19 21.98 -0.52 -42.15
CA GLN A 19 22.25 0.38 -41.03
C GLN A 19 22.94 -0.35 -39.86
N SER A 20 23.97 0.28 -39.28
CA SER A 20 24.57 -0.18 -38.03
C SER A 20 23.59 -0.09 -36.86
N ILE A 21 23.53 -1.15 -36.07
CA ILE A 21 22.64 -1.27 -34.92
C ILE A 21 23.38 -1.90 -33.74
N VAL A 22 23.15 -1.35 -32.56
CA VAL A 22 23.60 -1.91 -31.29
C VAL A 22 22.44 -2.69 -30.68
N VAL A 23 22.62 -4.00 -30.54
CA VAL A 23 21.63 -4.89 -29.90
C VAL A 23 22.12 -5.26 -28.52
N VAL A 24 21.27 -5.06 -27.52
CA VAL A 24 21.58 -5.31 -26.11
C VAL A 24 20.63 -6.40 -25.60
N THR A 25 21.15 -7.58 -25.26
CA THR A 25 20.36 -8.72 -24.79
C THR A 25 20.75 -9.13 -23.38
N MET A 26 20.18 -10.18 -22.79
CA MET A 26 20.72 -10.69 -21.53
C MET A 26 22.15 -11.25 -21.63
N ASN A 27 22.64 -11.56 -22.84
CA ASN A 27 23.96 -12.17 -23.06
C ASN A 27 25.08 -11.18 -23.41
N GLY A 28 24.74 -9.92 -23.70
CA GLY A 28 25.75 -8.91 -23.96
C GLY A 28 25.30 -7.85 -24.95
N ARG A 29 26.25 -7.00 -25.32
CA ARG A 29 26.10 -6.02 -26.38
C ARG A 29 26.68 -6.58 -27.67
N TYR A 30 25.95 -6.40 -28.76
CA TYR A 30 26.34 -6.81 -30.09
C TYR A 30 26.25 -5.62 -31.04
N ASP A 31 27.37 -5.28 -31.67
CA ASP A 31 27.40 -4.27 -32.73
C ASP A 31 27.18 -4.97 -34.07
N LEU A 32 25.97 -4.84 -34.60
CA LEU A 32 25.48 -5.56 -35.77
C LEU A 32 25.13 -4.58 -36.90
N ARG A 33 24.69 -5.14 -38.04
CA ARG A 33 24.08 -4.37 -39.13
C ARG A 33 22.74 -4.99 -39.48
N LEU A 34 21.72 -4.16 -39.62
CA LEU A 34 20.41 -4.62 -40.08
C LEU A 34 20.53 -5.15 -41.51
N PRO A 35 19.85 -6.26 -41.86
CA PRO A 35 19.83 -6.74 -43.23
C PRO A 35 19.06 -5.76 -44.13
N GLN A 36 19.64 -5.42 -45.28
CA GLN A 36 18.93 -4.71 -46.34
C GLN A 36 18.75 -5.67 -47.52
N ILE A 37 17.50 -5.90 -47.91
CA ILE A 37 17.17 -6.71 -49.08
C ILE A 37 17.05 -5.79 -50.28
N ARG A 38 17.73 -6.10 -51.38
CA ARG A 38 17.63 -5.37 -52.65
C ARG A 38 17.19 -6.29 -53.77
N CYS A 39 16.18 -5.88 -54.52
CA CYS A 39 15.76 -6.56 -55.75
C CYS A 39 16.79 -6.29 -56.84
N LYS A 40 17.31 -7.32 -57.52
CA LYS A 40 18.28 -7.13 -58.61
C LYS A 40 17.64 -6.66 -59.92
N ALA A 41 16.32 -6.74 -60.05
CA ALA A 41 15.61 -6.38 -61.27
C ALA A 41 15.11 -4.93 -61.28
N CYS A 42 14.53 -4.46 -60.16
CA CYS A 42 13.94 -3.12 -60.07
C CYS A 42 14.59 -2.24 -59.00
N GLU A 43 15.65 -2.72 -58.35
CA GLU A 43 16.42 -2.03 -57.31
C GLU A 43 15.65 -1.66 -56.04
N ALA A 44 14.38 -2.05 -55.92
CA ALA A 44 13.59 -1.86 -54.71
C ALA A 44 14.34 -2.40 -53.48
N THR A 45 14.33 -1.63 -52.38
CA THR A 45 15.01 -1.99 -51.14
C THR A 45 14.03 -2.12 -49.98
N TRP A 46 14.31 -3.06 -49.10
CA TRP A 46 13.64 -3.17 -47.80
C TRP A 46 14.68 -3.26 -46.67
N SER A 47 14.35 -2.67 -45.53
CA SER A 47 15.12 -2.79 -44.29
C SER A 47 14.16 -2.89 -43.11
N PRO A 48 14.51 -3.61 -42.04
CA PRO A 48 13.67 -3.74 -40.85
C PRO A 48 13.29 -2.37 -40.27
N GLY A 49 12.00 -2.19 -40.01
CA GLY A 49 11.47 -1.04 -39.28
C GLY A 49 11.29 -1.32 -37.79
N VAL A 50 10.77 -0.33 -37.05
CA VAL A 50 10.45 -0.49 -35.62
C VAL A 50 9.42 -1.60 -35.37
N GLU A 51 8.47 -1.78 -36.27
CA GLU A 51 7.47 -2.85 -36.19
C GLU A 51 8.13 -4.24 -36.26
N ASP A 52 9.13 -4.41 -37.13
CA ASP A 52 9.88 -5.66 -37.22
C ASP A 52 10.71 -5.91 -35.96
N LEU A 53 11.32 -4.87 -35.38
CA LEU A 53 12.08 -4.98 -34.13
C LEU A 53 11.17 -5.41 -32.97
N ILE A 54 10.03 -4.74 -32.80
CA ILE A 54 9.06 -5.07 -31.74
C ILE A 54 8.51 -6.49 -31.92
N ARG A 55 8.22 -6.92 -33.16
CA ARG A 55 7.77 -8.28 -33.46
C ARG A 55 8.80 -9.35 -33.09
N ASN A 56 10.08 -8.99 -33.02
CA ASN A 56 11.18 -9.88 -32.65
C ASN A 56 11.68 -9.64 -31.21
N ASP A 57 10.84 -9.10 -30.33
CA ASP A 57 11.16 -8.85 -28.91
C ASP A 57 12.31 -7.86 -28.67
N TYR A 58 12.47 -6.88 -29.56
CA TYR A 58 13.40 -5.77 -29.39
C TYR A 58 12.67 -4.43 -29.24
N TRP A 59 13.05 -3.68 -28.22
CA TRP A 59 12.52 -2.36 -27.90
C TRP A 59 13.53 -1.25 -28.23
N PRO A 60 13.12 -0.17 -28.92
CA PRO A 60 14.04 0.89 -29.30
C PRO A 60 14.51 1.73 -28.11
N ALA A 61 15.82 2.02 -28.09
CA ALA A 61 16.45 2.92 -27.12
C ALA A 61 16.68 4.34 -27.67
N THR A 62 16.59 4.50 -28.99
CA THR A 62 16.93 5.74 -29.72
C THR A 62 15.90 5.98 -30.82
N SER A 63 15.67 7.23 -31.19
CA SER A 63 14.66 7.63 -32.19
C SER A 63 14.93 7.09 -33.60
N HIS A 64 16.18 6.74 -33.92
CA HIS A 64 16.58 6.13 -35.19
C HIS A 64 16.84 4.62 -35.08
N TYR A 65 16.46 4.02 -33.94
CA TYR A 65 16.59 2.58 -33.67
C TYR A 65 18.01 2.04 -33.84
N SER A 66 19.03 2.91 -33.72
CA SER A 66 20.45 2.55 -33.78
C SER A 66 20.91 1.79 -32.53
N THR A 67 20.10 1.81 -31.47
CA THR A 67 20.27 0.98 -30.28
C THR A 67 18.93 0.41 -29.89
N VAL A 68 18.90 -0.89 -29.60
CA VAL A 68 17.71 -1.62 -29.15
C VAL A 68 18.05 -2.51 -27.96
N TYR A 69 17.10 -2.65 -27.03
CA TYR A 69 17.16 -3.60 -25.93
C TYR A 69 16.25 -4.77 -26.25
N ALA A 70 16.71 -6.00 -26.09
CA ALA A 70 15.79 -7.12 -25.99
C ALA A 70 14.87 -6.91 -24.77
N THR A 71 13.61 -7.30 -24.90
CA THR A 71 12.58 -7.04 -23.88
C THR A 71 12.86 -7.77 -22.58
N ASP A 72 13.61 -8.88 -22.63
CA ASP A 72 14.13 -9.62 -21.46
C ASP A 72 15.00 -8.74 -20.55
N VAL A 73 15.85 -7.87 -21.09
CA VAL A 73 16.67 -6.92 -20.32
C VAL A 73 15.79 -5.96 -19.52
N LEU A 74 14.73 -5.43 -20.15
CA LEU A 74 13.79 -4.53 -19.50
C LEU A 74 12.96 -5.24 -18.42
N PHE A 75 12.55 -6.49 -18.71
CA PHE A 75 11.87 -7.33 -17.74
C PHE A 75 12.76 -7.66 -16.53
N SER A 76 14.00 -8.07 -16.76
CA SER A 76 14.96 -8.35 -15.68
C SER A 76 15.25 -7.12 -14.82
N PHE A 77 15.34 -5.93 -15.43
CA PHE A 77 15.47 -4.69 -14.64
C PHE A 77 14.25 -4.44 -13.75
N LYS A 78 13.03 -4.70 -14.26
CA LYS A 78 11.79 -4.57 -13.49
C LYS A 78 11.73 -5.54 -12.31
N GLU A 79 12.13 -6.79 -12.51
CA GLU A 79 12.18 -7.79 -11.43
C GLU A 79 13.25 -7.44 -10.39
N LEU A 80 14.44 -6.99 -10.84
CA LEU A 80 15.47 -6.48 -9.94
C LEU A 80 14.94 -5.31 -9.11
N LYS A 81 14.17 -4.40 -9.72
CA LYS A 81 13.56 -3.28 -9.00
C LYS A 81 12.54 -3.70 -7.95
N MET A 82 11.87 -4.83 -8.11
CA MET A 82 11.00 -5.38 -7.06
C MET A 82 11.80 -6.03 -5.93
N ALA A 83 12.86 -6.76 -6.24
CA ALA A 83 13.71 -7.42 -5.24
C ALA A 83 14.61 -6.43 -4.47
N ALA A 84 15.18 -5.46 -5.18
CA ALA A 84 16.11 -4.44 -4.69
C ALA A 84 15.72 -3.05 -5.24
N PRO A 85 14.65 -2.41 -4.70
CA PRO A 85 14.15 -1.14 -5.20
C PRO A 85 15.15 0.03 -5.15
N GLU A 86 16.11 -0.05 -4.24
CA GLU A 86 17.25 0.87 -4.09
C GLU A 86 18.26 0.81 -5.25
N CYS A 87 18.26 -0.24 -6.07
CA CYS A 87 19.23 -0.40 -7.16
C CYS A 87 19.08 0.69 -8.23
N LEU A 88 20.16 1.37 -8.58
CA LEU A 88 20.16 2.34 -9.68
C LEU A 88 20.24 1.63 -11.04
N ALA A 89 19.63 2.21 -12.08
CA ALA A 89 19.77 1.72 -13.45
C ALA A 89 21.25 1.63 -13.87
N LYS A 90 22.07 2.58 -13.41
CA LYS A 90 23.53 2.55 -13.61
C LYS A 90 24.17 1.28 -13.04
N HIS A 91 23.86 0.91 -11.80
CA HIS A 91 24.41 -0.31 -11.20
C HIS A 91 23.90 -1.58 -11.89
N PHE A 92 22.65 -1.61 -12.34
CA PHE A 92 22.14 -2.72 -13.15
C PHE A 92 22.97 -2.88 -14.44
N LEU A 93 23.18 -1.77 -15.16
CA LEU A 93 23.99 -1.77 -16.38
C LEU A 93 25.45 -2.12 -16.10
N GLU A 94 26.06 -1.60 -15.02
CA GLU A 94 27.45 -1.89 -14.66
C GLU A 94 27.64 -3.36 -14.24
N CYS A 95 26.77 -3.91 -13.39
CA CYS A 95 26.79 -5.32 -13.05
C CYS A 95 26.65 -6.19 -14.31
N TRP A 96 25.76 -5.80 -15.22
CA TRP A 96 25.54 -6.50 -16.48
C TRP A 96 26.75 -6.39 -17.44
N ILE A 97 27.32 -5.19 -17.62
CA ILE A 97 28.53 -4.94 -18.43
C ILE A 97 29.74 -5.71 -17.87
N ASN A 98 29.88 -5.77 -16.54
CA ASN A 98 31.02 -6.43 -15.89
C ASN A 98 30.87 -7.96 -15.79
N ALA A 99 29.64 -8.49 -15.67
CA ALA A 99 29.39 -9.92 -15.60
C ALA A 99 29.59 -10.62 -16.96
N LEU A 100 29.46 -9.89 -18.07
CA LEU A 100 29.56 -10.42 -19.43
C LEU A 100 30.89 -9.95 -20.04
N PHE A 101 31.97 -10.61 -19.61
CA PHE A 101 33.33 -10.49 -20.15
C PHE A 101 33.38 -10.84 -21.66
N ALA A 102 32.90 -9.95 -22.54
CA ALA A 102 33.27 -9.88 -23.96
C ALA A 102 32.43 -8.79 -24.66
N LEU A 103 33.09 -7.86 -25.37
CA LEU A 103 32.56 -7.05 -26.50
C LEU A 103 31.99 -5.63 -26.24
N ALA A 104 32.02 -5.05 -25.04
CA ALA A 104 31.49 -3.68 -24.85
C ALA A 104 32.44 -2.58 -25.40
N VAL A 105 32.34 -2.22 -26.69
CA VAL A 105 32.95 -0.98 -27.24
C VAL A 105 31.87 0.10 -27.39
N GLY A 106 31.68 0.92 -26.36
CA GLY A 106 30.89 2.17 -26.39
C GLY A 106 29.87 2.31 -25.23
N ASN A 107 29.44 3.55 -24.96
CA ASN A 107 28.74 3.89 -23.72
C ASN A 107 27.20 3.83 -23.87
N ILE A 108 26.57 2.79 -23.30
CA ILE A 108 25.14 2.83 -22.99
C ILE A 108 24.96 3.69 -21.73
N THR A 109 24.13 4.73 -21.81
CA THR A 109 23.90 5.59 -20.65
C THR A 109 22.73 5.10 -19.80
N ALA A 110 22.82 5.28 -18.48
CA ALA A 110 21.72 4.95 -17.58
C ALA A 110 20.45 5.76 -17.85
N ASP A 111 20.60 6.98 -18.36
CA ASP A 111 19.46 7.84 -18.71
C ASP A 111 18.73 7.37 -19.97
N SER A 112 19.45 6.99 -21.03
CA SER A 112 18.83 6.44 -22.24
C SER A 112 18.10 5.12 -21.95
N PHE A 113 18.73 4.25 -21.16
CA PHE A 113 18.10 3.00 -20.71
C PHE A 113 16.83 3.27 -19.90
N ARG A 114 16.90 4.18 -18.92
CA ARG A 114 15.74 4.52 -18.09
C ARG A 114 14.59 5.11 -18.91
N LYS A 115 14.87 6.00 -19.87
CA LYS A 115 13.84 6.56 -20.76
C LYS A 115 13.16 5.46 -21.57
N SER A 116 13.96 4.60 -22.22
CA SER A 116 13.47 3.46 -23.00
C SER A 116 12.63 2.49 -22.15
N PHE A 117 13.08 2.19 -20.92
CA PHE A 117 12.33 1.39 -19.95
C PHE A 117 10.97 2.02 -19.57
N LEU A 118 10.94 3.32 -19.29
CA LEU A 118 9.70 4.02 -18.94
C LEU A 118 8.72 4.05 -20.11
N GLU A 119 9.20 4.25 -21.33
CA GLU A 119 8.39 4.20 -22.55
C GLU A 119 7.82 2.80 -22.80
N TRP A 120 8.63 1.76 -22.59
CA TRP A 120 8.19 0.37 -22.68
C TRP A 120 7.07 0.06 -21.67
N GLU A 121 7.26 0.43 -20.40
CA GLU A 121 6.23 0.27 -19.36
C GLU A 121 4.97 1.09 -19.67
N ALA A 122 5.11 2.28 -20.23
CA ALA A 122 3.99 3.11 -20.62
C ALA A 122 3.14 2.47 -21.73
N VAL A 123 3.78 1.85 -22.73
CA VAL A 123 3.05 1.12 -23.78
C VAL A 123 2.34 -0.09 -23.22
N ARG A 124 2.99 -0.85 -22.33
CA ARG A 124 2.34 -1.97 -21.63
C ARG A 124 1.12 -1.51 -20.82
N PHE A 125 1.23 -0.42 -20.08
CA PHE A 125 0.10 0.15 -19.35
C PHE A 125 -1.04 0.61 -20.26
N LYS A 126 -0.74 1.17 -21.44
CA LYS A 126 -1.78 1.50 -22.43
C LYS A 126 -2.48 0.25 -22.95
N VAL A 127 -1.73 -0.83 -23.17
CA VAL A 127 -2.30 -2.14 -23.55
C VAL A 127 -3.19 -2.68 -22.43
N ASP A 128 -2.74 -2.62 -21.18
CA ASP A 128 -3.52 -3.04 -20.02
C ASP A 128 -4.84 -2.25 -19.92
N LYS A 129 -4.82 -0.93 -20.19
CA LYS A 129 -6.04 -0.11 -20.29
C LYS A 129 -6.99 -0.53 -21.41
N LEU A 130 -6.47 -0.89 -22.59
CA LEU A 130 -7.30 -1.43 -23.68
C LEU A 130 -7.95 -2.76 -23.27
N CYS A 131 -7.30 -3.52 -22.38
CA CYS A 131 -7.82 -4.73 -21.78
C CYS A 131 -8.69 -4.48 -20.53
N GLN A 132 -8.98 -3.21 -20.18
CA GLN A 132 -9.74 -2.80 -18.99
C GLN A 132 -9.16 -3.31 -17.66
N GLU A 133 -7.82 -3.35 -17.54
CA GLU A 133 -7.17 -3.63 -16.26
C GLU A 133 -7.12 -2.37 -15.37
N ASP A 134 -7.49 -2.53 -14.11
CA ASP A 134 -7.29 -1.52 -13.05
C ASP A 134 -6.25 -2.01 -12.05
N HIS A 135 -5.07 -1.39 -12.08
CA HIS A 135 -3.96 -1.76 -11.19
C HIS A 135 -4.12 -1.25 -9.76
N PHE A 136 -5.10 -0.40 -9.48
CA PHE A 136 -5.29 0.28 -8.19
C PHE A 136 -6.69 0.04 -7.60
N ASP A 137 -7.37 -1.01 -8.06
CA ASP A 137 -8.61 -1.51 -7.48
C ASP A 137 -8.45 -2.93 -6.96
N CYS A 138 -8.86 -3.17 -5.71
CA CYS A 138 -8.62 -4.45 -5.06
C CYS A 138 -9.78 -5.43 -5.31
N PRO A 139 -9.55 -6.59 -5.95
CA PRO A 139 -10.59 -7.56 -6.29
C PRO A 139 -11.39 -8.13 -5.09
N ALA A 140 -10.79 -8.13 -3.89
CA ALA A 140 -11.46 -8.57 -2.66
C ALA A 140 -12.18 -7.44 -1.91
N CYS A 141 -11.94 -6.18 -2.26
CA CYS A 141 -12.54 -5.03 -1.59
C CYS A 141 -13.72 -4.43 -2.37
N SER A 142 -13.70 -4.47 -3.70
CA SER A 142 -14.70 -3.73 -4.47
C SER A 142 -16.02 -4.50 -4.60
N PRO A 143 -17.18 -3.80 -4.57
CA PRO A 143 -17.33 -2.35 -4.36
C PRO A 143 -17.27 -1.92 -2.88
N ASP A 144 -17.55 -2.83 -1.94
CA ASP A 144 -17.65 -2.49 -0.50
C ASP A 144 -16.37 -2.83 0.28
N MET A 145 -15.56 -1.82 0.54
CA MET A 145 -14.27 -1.95 1.17
C MET A 145 -14.38 -1.88 2.68
N LEU A 146 -13.81 -2.86 3.38
CA LEU A 146 -13.90 -2.85 4.84
C LEU A 146 -13.10 -1.70 5.47
N ALA A 147 -11.85 -1.51 5.06
CA ALA A 147 -11.00 -0.48 5.65
C ALA A 147 -9.98 0.07 4.65
N VAL A 148 -9.73 1.37 4.74
CA VAL A 148 -8.61 2.08 4.12
C VAL A 148 -7.72 2.64 5.22
N SER A 149 -6.43 2.34 5.15
CA SER A 149 -5.39 2.91 6.02
C SER A 149 -4.68 4.03 5.28
N VAL A 150 -4.50 5.18 5.95
CA VAL A 150 -3.83 6.36 5.40
C VAL A 150 -2.68 6.80 6.29
N ASP A 151 -1.53 7.10 5.68
CA ASP A 151 -0.34 7.57 6.38
C ASP A 151 0.63 8.34 5.43
N GLY A 152 1.38 9.26 6.02
CA GLY A 152 2.33 10.15 5.37
C GLY A 152 3.77 9.64 5.48
N ASN A 153 4.47 9.51 4.35
CA ASN A 153 5.86 9.07 4.32
C ASN A 153 6.81 10.20 3.91
N ARG A 154 7.53 10.73 4.91
CA ARG A 154 8.48 11.83 4.72
C ARG A 154 9.82 11.44 4.13
N LYS A 155 10.14 10.14 4.03
CA LYS A 155 11.36 9.68 3.32
C LYS A 155 11.31 10.00 1.84
N HIS A 156 10.11 10.20 1.32
CA HIS A 156 9.81 10.62 -0.04
C HIS A 156 10.02 12.12 -0.30
N TYR A 157 10.93 12.81 0.39
CA TYR A 157 11.31 14.16 -0.03
C TYR A 157 12.00 14.16 -1.42
N ARG A 158 12.08 15.33 -2.06
CA ARG A 158 12.78 15.52 -3.35
C ARG A 158 13.64 16.77 -3.33
N PHE A 159 14.85 16.67 -3.89
CA PHE A 159 15.75 17.80 -4.00
C PHE A 159 15.40 18.75 -5.15
N LYS A 160 15.47 20.06 -4.92
CA LYS A 160 15.31 21.09 -5.97
C LYS A 160 16.36 21.01 -7.06
N SER A 161 17.58 20.55 -6.74
CA SER A 161 18.65 20.36 -7.73
C SER A 161 18.32 19.31 -8.80
N ALA A 162 17.29 18.48 -8.56
CA ALA A 162 16.73 17.54 -9.51
C ALA A 162 15.60 18.14 -10.38
N ALA A 163 15.23 19.42 -10.21
CA ALA A 163 14.24 20.13 -11.02
C ALA A 163 14.81 20.59 -12.39
N ARG A 164 15.51 19.69 -13.10
CA ARG A 164 16.21 20.03 -14.35
C ARG A 164 15.36 19.88 -15.61
N SER A 165 14.13 19.39 -15.49
CA SER A 165 13.27 19.04 -16.63
C SER A 165 11.82 19.41 -16.35
N GLU A 166 11.19 20.04 -17.35
CA GLU A 166 9.75 20.35 -17.42
C GLU A 166 8.94 19.25 -18.12
N GLU A 167 9.57 18.10 -18.44
CA GLU A 167 8.87 16.94 -19.00
C GLU A 167 7.66 16.58 -18.13
N LYS A 168 6.55 16.21 -18.79
CA LYS A 168 5.35 15.71 -18.12
C LYS A 168 5.55 14.23 -17.76
N ALA A 169 5.00 13.82 -16.63
CA ALA A 169 4.97 12.41 -16.25
C ALA A 169 4.09 11.63 -17.23
N ILE A 170 4.51 10.42 -17.59
CA ILE A 170 3.72 9.52 -18.43
C ILE A 170 2.52 8.98 -17.65
N PHE A 171 2.70 8.72 -16.36
CA PHE A 171 1.68 8.18 -15.47
C PHE A 171 1.02 9.25 -14.57
N ASP A 172 0.98 10.50 -15.04
CA ASP A 172 0.38 11.60 -14.27
C ASP A 172 -1.08 11.30 -13.92
N GLY A 173 -1.44 11.46 -12.64
CA GLY A 173 -2.80 11.20 -12.15
C GLY A 173 -3.22 9.73 -12.08
N VAL A 174 -2.36 8.76 -12.42
CA VAL A 174 -2.70 7.33 -12.37
C VAL A 174 -2.70 6.82 -10.92
N PHE A 175 -1.57 6.93 -10.22
CA PHE A 175 -1.43 6.54 -8.82
C PHE A 175 -1.33 7.76 -7.89
N ILE A 176 -0.46 8.71 -8.28
CA ILE A 176 -0.22 9.94 -7.54
C ILE A 176 -1.13 11.03 -8.10
N ALA A 177 -1.94 11.62 -7.24
CA ALA A 177 -2.87 12.69 -7.58
C ALA A 177 -2.16 13.90 -8.21
N ASN A 178 -2.88 14.59 -9.10
CA ASN A 178 -2.39 15.81 -9.71
C ASN A 178 -2.13 16.88 -8.64
N ASN A 179 -0.96 17.52 -8.72
CA ASN A 179 -0.53 18.45 -7.67
C ASN A 179 -1.38 19.71 -7.59
N ASP A 180 -1.94 20.17 -8.71
CA ASP A 180 -2.76 21.38 -8.77
C ASP A 180 -4.15 21.11 -8.17
N ASP A 181 -4.70 19.91 -8.38
CA ASP A 181 -5.94 19.47 -7.70
C ASP A 181 -5.77 19.42 -6.18
N VAL A 182 -4.66 18.83 -5.72
CA VAL A 182 -4.34 18.75 -4.29
C VAL A 182 -4.14 20.15 -3.72
N ALA A 183 -3.41 21.03 -4.40
CA ALA A 183 -3.21 22.41 -3.96
C ALA A 183 -4.53 23.18 -3.85
N ARG A 184 -5.38 23.13 -4.88
CA ARG A 184 -6.72 23.73 -4.85
C ARG A 184 -7.57 23.22 -3.69
N PHE A 185 -7.52 21.91 -3.41
CA PHE A 185 -8.26 21.34 -2.30
C PHE A 185 -7.75 21.80 -0.93
N VAL A 186 -6.42 21.82 -0.75
CA VAL A 186 -5.80 22.32 0.48
C VAL A 186 -6.17 23.78 0.71
N ASP A 187 -6.11 24.62 -0.32
CA ASP A 187 -6.46 26.04 -0.25
C ASP A 187 -7.96 26.22 0.01
N TYR A 188 -8.82 25.38 -0.58
CA TYR A 188 -10.26 25.38 -0.33
C TYR A 188 -10.62 25.13 1.13
N VAL A 189 -10.05 24.08 1.73
CA VAL A 189 -10.33 23.72 3.14
C VAL A 189 -9.71 24.74 4.11
N SER A 190 -8.51 25.25 3.79
CA SER A 190 -7.82 26.25 4.60
C SER A 190 -8.49 27.63 4.55
N GLY A 191 -8.93 28.06 3.36
CA GLY A 191 -9.52 29.38 3.09
C GLY A 191 -10.87 29.62 3.77
N ARG A 192 -11.55 28.56 4.25
CA ARG A 192 -12.79 28.65 5.03
C ARG A 192 -12.56 28.79 6.54
N GLY A 193 -11.32 29.07 6.95
CA GLY A 193 -10.97 29.33 8.35
C GLY A 193 -11.22 28.13 9.27
N VAL A 194 -11.13 26.90 8.75
CA VAL A 194 -11.21 25.66 9.54
C VAL A 194 -9.84 25.32 10.16
N CYS A 195 -8.77 26.03 9.77
CA CYS A 195 -7.41 25.82 10.23
C CYS A 195 -7.13 26.52 11.57
N GLY A 196 -6.68 25.77 12.59
CA GLY A 196 -6.46 26.32 13.93
C GLY A 196 -6.37 25.27 15.04
N GLY A 197 -5.42 24.33 14.94
CA GLY A 197 -5.06 23.43 16.04
C GLY A 197 -3.56 23.46 16.39
N GLN A 198 -3.22 23.85 17.61
CA GLN A 198 -1.85 24.05 18.10
C GLN A 198 -1.20 22.75 18.62
N TRP A 199 -0.91 21.72 17.80
CA TRP A 199 -0.32 20.46 18.33
C TRP A 199 0.72 19.75 17.42
N SER A 200 1.67 19.07 18.05
CA SER A 200 3.00 18.71 17.50
C SER A 200 3.06 17.49 16.57
N ALA A 201 2.07 16.59 16.59
CA ALA A 201 2.10 15.34 15.79
C ALA A 201 1.61 15.51 14.34
N ALA A 202 0.89 16.60 14.06
CA ALA A 202 0.56 17.07 12.72
C ALA A 202 0.60 18.59 12.78
N ARG A 203 1.78 19.18 12.51
CA ARG A 203 1.89 20.65 12.47
C ARG A 203 1.11 21.13 11.25
N GLU A 204 -0.12 21.58 11.49
CA GLU A 204 -1.00 22.22 10.51
C GLU A 204 -0.34 23.46 9.86
N THR A 205 0.60 24.08 10.59
CA THR A 205 1.55 25.07 10.08
C THR A 205 2.97 24.51 10.04
N SER A 206 3.19 23.41 9.34
CA SER A 206 4.54 23.01 8.97
C SER A 206 5.08 24.05 7.98
N GLN A 207 6.05 24.85 8.43
CA GLN A 207 6.79 25.72 7.53
C GLN A 207 7.41 24.85 6.44
N LYS A 208 7.30 25.31 5.20
CA LYS A 208 7.96 24.67 4.05
C LYS A 208 9.43 24.44 4.44
N SER A 209 9.82 23.18 4.51
CA SER A 209 11.17 22.74 4.84
C SER A 209 12.20 23.45 3.96
N SER A 210 13.42 23.58 4.50
CA SER A 210 14.56 24.34 3.96
C SER A 210 14.57 24.47 2.43
N GLY A 211 15.06 25.61 1.92
CA GLY A 211 15.04 25.97 0.50
C GLY A 211 15.70 24.98 -0.50
N LYS A 212 16.17 23.80 -0.07
CA LYS A 212 16.78 22.73 -0.87
C LYS A 212 15.79 21.64 -1.35
N THR A 213 14.59 21.52 -0.78
CA THR A 213 13.57 20.52 -1.15
C THR A 213 12.31 21.16 -1.76
N ASP A 214 11.66 20.49 -2.72
CA ASP A 214 10.38 20.96 -3.30
C ASP A 214 9.19 20.03 -3.01
N LYS A 215 9.46 18.80 -2.54
CA LYS A 215 8.48 17.87 -1.97
C LYS A 215 8.99 17.39 -0.62
N GLU A 216 8.09 17.23 0.34
CA GLU A 216 8.40 16.84 1.72
C GLU A 216 8.04 15.40 2.06
N GLY A 217 7.25 14.74 1.21
CA GLY A 217 6.78 13.39 1.44
C GLY A 217 5.76 12.91 0.43
N LEU A 218 5.19 11.74 0.70
CA LEU A 218 4.13 11.09 -0.06
C LEU A 218 3.07 10.58 0.92
N GLU A 219 1.83 11.03 0.79
CA GLU A 219 0.70 10.48 1.54
C GLU A 219 0.10 9.31 0.76
N LEU A 220 -0.24 8.21 1.43
CA LEU A 220 -0.73 6.98 0.81
C LEU A 220 -2.08 6.55 1.38
N ALA A 221 -2.94 6.00 0.52
CA ALA A 221 -4.13 5.23 0.91
C ALA A 221 -3.98 3.77 0.48
N VAL A 222 -4.21 2.84 1.41
CA VAL A 222 -3.96 1.40 1.24
C VAL A 222 -5.12 0.60 1.85
N CYS A 223 -5.63 -0.42 1.14
CA CYS A 223 -6.67 -1.28 1.71
C CYS A 223 -6.10 -2.29 2.72
N ARG A 224 -6.97 -2.98 3.47
CA ARG A 224 -6.58 -4.05 4.42
C ARG A 224 -5.89 -5.28 3.80
N HIS A 225 -5.85 -5.40 2.47
CA HIS A 225 -5.08 -6.45 1.76
C HIS A 225 -3.68 -5.96 1.38
N GLY A 226 -3.31 -4.74 1.73
CA GLY A 226 -2.01 -4.14 1.40
C GLY A 226 -1.91 -3.71 -0.07
N VAL A 227 -3.04 -3.46 -0.73
CA VAL A 227 -3.08 -2.91 -2.10
C VAL A 227 -3.00 -1.40 -2.01
N LEU A 228 -2.03 -0.80 -2.69
CA LEU A 228 -1.90 0.65 -2.87
C LEU A 228 -3.09 1.14 -3.68
N LEU A 229 -3.85 2.11 -3.18
CA LEU A 229 -5.05 2.62 -3.86
C LEU A 229 -4.76 3.96 -4.51
N ARG A 230 -4.35 4.95 -3.73
CA ARG A 230 -4.07 6.32 -4.19
C ARG A 230 -2.93 6.90 -3.38
N ALA A 231 -2.29 7.92 -3.94
CA ALA A 231 -1.25 8.68 -3.26
C ALA A 231 -1.32 10.16 -3.64
N LEU A 232 -0.69 11.03 -2.85
CA LEU A 232 -0.45 12.42 -3.22
C LEU A 232 0.92 12.91 -2.74
N ASN A 233 1.47 13.92 -3.40
CA ASN A 233 2.71 14.56 -2.94
C ASN A 233 2.42 15.54 -1.81
N MET A 234 3.23 15.50 -0.76
CA MET A 234 3.20 16.49 0.31
C MET A 234 4.15 17.65 -0.03
N PHE A 235 3.65 18.88 0.00
CA PHE A 235 4.41 20.12 -0.33
C PHE A 235 4.79 20.98 0.89
N ARG A 236 4.27 20.58 2.03
CA ARG A 236 4.58 21.01 3.39
C ARG A 236 4.46 19.76 4.27
N GLY A 237 4.78 19.84 5.56
CA GLY A 237 4.70 18.69 6.48
C GLY A 237 3.28 18.11 6.60
N GLU A 238 3.11 17.17 7.51
CA GLU A 238 1.86 16.44 7.70
C GLU A 238 0.74 17.38 8.17
N ILE A 239 -0.27 17.56 7.31
CA ILE A 239 -1.48 18.33 7.55
C ILE A 239 -2.70 17.46 7.26
N PHE A 240 -3.80 17.64 7.99
CA PHE A 240 -5.01 16.82 7.82
C PHE A 240 -5.73 17.00 6.46
N ALA A 241 -5.41 18.06 5.71
CA ALA A 241 -5.93 18.23 4.36
C ALA A 241 -5.48 17.12 3.38
N TYR A 242 -4.31 16.49 3.61
CA TYR A 242 -3.83 15.39 2.77
C TYR A 242 -4.63 14.09 2.96
N PRO A 243 -4.76 13.52 4.18
CA PRO A 243 -5.62 12.35 4.38
C PRO A 243 -7.08 12.65 4.05
N LEU A 244 -7.56 13.89 4.26
CA LEU A 244 -8.89 14.31 3.84
C LEU A 244 -9.10 14.26 2.33
N TYR A 245 -8.11 14.71 1.55
CA TYR A 245 -8.16 14.59 0.09
C TYR A 245 -8.25 13.13 -0.34
N LEU A 246 -7.45 12.25 0.26
CA LEU A 246 -7.50 10.82 -0.03
C LEU A 246 -8.83 10.19 0.41
N GLN A 247 -9.37 10.56 1.57
CA GLN A 247 -10.70 10.11 2.01
C GLN A 247 -11.78 10.49 1.00
N LYS A 248 -11.75 11.73 0.49
CA LYS A 248 -12.64 12.20 -0.57
C LYS A 248 -12.49 11.37 -1.84
N GLN A 249 -11.28 11.05 -2.25
CA GLN A 249 -11.05 10.19 -3.42
C GLN A 249 -11.58 8.77 -3.23
N MET A 250 -11.65 8.29 -1.99
CA MET A 250 -12.18 6.96 -1.66
C MET A 250 -13.69 6.93 -1.39
N ALA A 251 -14.35 8.10 -1.34
CA ALA A 251 -15.79 8.20 -1.05
C ALA A 251 -16.68 7.59 -2.14
N CYS A 252 -16.19 7.45 -3.38
CA CYS A 252 -16.89 6.73 -4.44
C CYS A 252 -16.97 5.21 -4.21
N LYS A 253 -16.27 4.69 -3.20
CA LYS A 253 -16.35 3.31 -2.75
C LYS A 253 -17.10 3.25 -1.43
N THR A 254 -17.84 2.18 -1.17
CA THR A 254 -18.49 1.95 0.13
C THR A 254 -17.43 1.53 1.15
N VAL A 255 -16.67 2.49 1.70
CA VAL A 255 -15.64 2.22 2.72
C VAL A 255 -16.25 2.25 4.12
N LYS A 256 -16.07 1.18 4.91
CA LYS A 256 -16.60 1.13 6.27
C LYS A 256 -15.70 1.84 7.29
N PHE A 257 -14.39 1.63 7.25
CA PHE A 257 -13.44 2.21 8.21
C PHE A 257 -12.33 3.04 7.54
N PHE A 258 -12.03 4.20 8.12
CA PHE A 258 -10.91 5.04 7.74
C PHE A 258 -9.85 5.03 8.85
N ALA A 259 -8.76 4.31 8.60
CA ALA A 259 -7.73 4.00 9.56
C ALA A 259 -6.56 4.99 9.50
N MET A 260 -6.19 5.51 10.67
CA MET A 260 -5.08 6.44 10.84
C MET A 260 -4.58 6.45 12.29
N ASP A 261 -3.32 6.84 12.49
CA ASP A 261 -2.63 6.77 13.78
C ASP A 261 -3.05 7.84 14.78
N VAL A 262 -3.68 8.89 14.26
CA VAL A 262 -4.25 10.00 15.02
C VAL A 262 -5.73 10.20 14.68
N ALA A 263 -6.45 9.10 14.42
CA ALA A 263 -7.89 9.13 14.11
C ALA A 263 -8.70 9.94 15.14
N CYS A 264 -8.34 9.85 16.43
CA CYS A 264 -8.94 10.61 17.53
C CYS A 264 -8.81 12.14 17.40
N LYS A 265 -7.85 12.64 16.60
CA LYS A 265 -7.65 14.06 16.30
C LYS A 265 -8.24 14.46 14.96
N TYR A 266 -8.13 13.58 13.98
CA TYR A 266 -8.65 13.81 12.64
C TYR A 266 -10.16 13.79 12.57
N TRP A 267 -10.83 12.88 13.27
CA TRP A 267 -12.29 12.79 13.18
C TRP A 267 -13.01 14.04 13.70
N PRO A 268 -12.63 14.61 14.86
CA PRO A 268 -13.17 15.91 15.29
C PRO A 268 -12.84 17.05 14.32
N TYR A 269 -11.67 16.99 13.66
CA TYR A 269 -11.33 17.95 12.60
C TYR A 269 -12.26 17.80 11.39
N LEU A 270 -12.49 16.57 10.92
CA LEU A 270 -13.41 16.28 9.81
C LEU A 270 -14.81 16.82 10.11
N GLN A 271 -15.35 16.58 11.31
CA GLN A 271 -16.66 17.11 11.72
C GLN A 271 -16.74 18.64 11.58
N ARG A 272 -15.72 19.38 12.04
CA ARG A 272 -15.67 20.85 11.87
C ARG A 272 -15.51 21.27 10.42
N VAL A 273 -14.81 20.48 9.60
CA VAL A 273 -14.67 20.74 8.16
C VAL A 273 -16.03 20.60 7.49
N THR A 274 -16.78 19.53 7.76
CA THR A 274 -18.06 19.26 7.08
C THR A 274 -19.15 20.28 7.46
N GLU A 275 -19.08 20.88 8.66
CA GLU A 275 -19.93 22.03 9.03
C GLU A 275 -19.75 23.22 8.08
N LYS A 276 -18.53 23.47 7.60
CA LYS A 276 -18.21 24.58 6.68
C LYS A 276 -18.16 24.18 5.21
N CYS A 277 -18.10 22.88 4.94
CA CYS A 277 -18.02 22.25 3.63
C CYS A 277 -19.06 21.10 3.55
N PRO A 278 -20.37 21.41 3.43
CA PRO A 278 -21.43 20.40 3.48
C PRO A 278 -21.33 19.34 2.39
N GLU A 279 -20.70 19.66 1.26
CA GLU A 279 -20.41 18.69 0.19
C GLU A 279 -19.42 17.59 0.61
N LEU A 280 -18.75 17.73 1.75
CA LEU A 280 -17.88 16.71 2.34
C LEU A 280 -18.57 15.91 3.46
N GLN A 281 -19.85 16.17 3.74
CA GLN A 281 -20.60 15.50 4.82
C GLN A 281 -20.64 13.98 4.65
N GLU A 282 -20.68 13.48 3.40
CA GLU A 282 -20.68 12.05 3.10
C GLU A 282 -19.42 11.32 3.60
N LEU A 283 -18.31 12.04 3.84
CA LEU A 283 -17.09 11.44 4.37
C LEU A 283 -17.28 10.92 5.81
N LEU A 284 -18.27 11.44 6.54
CA LEU A 284 -18.66 10.97 7.86
C LEU A 284 -19.41 9.63 7.84
N ASN A 285 -19.77 9.11 6.66
CA ASN A 285 -20.35 7.76 6.53
C ASN A 285 -19.32 6.66 6.83
N MET A 286 -18.03 6.94 6.61
CA MET A 286 -16.96 6.06 7.08
C MET A 286 -16.87 6.14 8.61
N ARG A 287 -16.36 5.10 9.28
CA ARG A 287 -16.08 5.13 10.72
C ARG A 287 -14.60 5.42 10.97
N PRO A 288 -14.26 6.23 11.98
CA PRO A 288 -12.87 6.44 12.36
C PRO A 288 -12.27 5.12 12.86
N PHE A 289 -11.00 4.87 12.57
CA PHE A 289 -10.31 3.67 13.04
C PHE A 289 -8.90 4.03 13.49
N LEU A 290 -8.64 3.92 14.79
CA LEU A 290 -7.28 4.06 15.32
C LEU A 290 -6.55 2.73 15.14
N SER A 291 -5.42 2.78 14.44
CA SER A 291 -4.57 1.62 14.18
C SER A 291 -4.28 0.85 15.47
N VAL A 292 -4.48 -0.47 15.48
CA VAL A 292 -4.47 -1.31 16.70
C VAL A 292 -3.16 -1.16 17.48
N PHE A 293 -2.03 -1.17 16.77
CA PHE A 293 -0.72 -1.04 17.40
C PHE A 293 -0.46 0.37 17.90
N HIS A 294 -0.89 1.38 17.16
CA HIS A 294 -0.71 2.76 17.61
C HIS A 294 -1.67 3.11 18.74
N ALA A 295 -2.83 2.48 18.83
CA ALA A 295 -3.79 2.72 19.90
C ALA A 295 -3.18 2.48 21.28
N LYS A 296 -2.27 1.50 21.43
CA LYS A 296 -1.53 1.24 22.67
C LYS A 296 -0.60 2.38 23.10
N ALA A 297 -0.21 3.26 22.17
CA ALA A 297 0.53 4.47 22.50
C ALA A 297 -0.38 5.57 23.09
N HIS A 298 -1.70 5.53 22.86
CA HIS A 298 -2.66 6.49 23.40
C HIS A 298 -3.14 6.07 24.80
N ASP A 299 -3.83 6.97 25.49
CA ASP A 299 -4.49 6.63 26.75
C ASP A 299 -5.60 5.59 26.53
N PHE A 300 -5.92 4.82 27.58
CA PHE A 300 -6.89 3.73 27.47
C PHE A 300 -8.31 4.20 27.08
N LYS A 301 -8.76 5.42 27.43
CA LYS A 301 -10.06 5.92 26.95
C LYS A 301 -10.05 6.13 25.43
N CYS A 302 -8.96 6.70 24.92
CA CYS A 302 -8.74 6.84 23.48
C CYS A 302 -8.71 5.47 22.79
N GLU A 303 -8.05 4.49 23.41
CA GLU A 303 -8.01 3.12 22.91
C GLU A 303 -9.43 2.53 22.81
N VAL A 304 -10.19 2.52 23.91
CA VAL A 304 -11.58 2.00 23.97
C VAL A 304 -12.45 2.64 22.89
N LYS A 305 -12.37 3.97 22.75
CA LYS A 305 -13.23 4.74 21.85
C LYS A 305 -12.87 4.59 20.37
N TRP A 306 -11.59 4.56 20.03
CA TRP A 306 -11.14 4.70 18.64
C TRP A 306 -10.45 3.45 18.08
N SER A 307 -9.91 2.57 18.91
CA SER A 307 -9.13 1.40 18.45
C SER A 307 -9.98 0.46 17.59
N GLY A 308 -9.43 0.08 16.44
CA GLY A 308 -10.04 -0.94 15.60
C GLY A 308 -10.25 -2.28 16.30
N ALA A 309 -9.44 -2.60 17.32
CA ALA A 309 -9.56 -3.84 18.08
C ALA A 309 -10.88 -3.93 18.86
N TYR A 310 -11.49 -2.79 19.18
CA TYR A 310 -12.70 -2.73 20.00
C TYR A 310 -13.94 -2.34 19.21
N GLN A 311 -13.79 -1.99 17.92
CA GLN A 311 -14.89 -1.55 17.08
C GLN A 311 -15.60 -2.69 16.36
N GLU A 312 -16.93 -2.75 16.52
CA GLU A 312 -17.76 -3.76 15.89
C GLU A 312 -17.67 -3.78 14.37
N GLY A 313 -17.46 -4.98 13.84
CA GLY A 313 -17.34 -5.28 12.42
C GLY A 313 -16.00 -4.90 11.82
N ALA A 314 -14.99 -4.55 12.61
CA ALA A 314 -13.61 -4.36 12.17
C ALA A 314 -12.91 -5.68 11.84
N GLY A 315 -13.39 -6.80 12.39
CA GLY A 315 -12.69 -8.07 12.35
C GLY A 315 -11.29 -7.96 12.95
N SER A 316 -10.33 -8.70 12.38
CA SER A 316 -8.91 -8.65 12.75
C SER A 316 -8.11 -7.56 12.02
N THR A 317 -8.79 -6.56 11.46
CA THR A 317 -8.11 -5.45 10.75
C THR A 317 -7.17 -4.72 11.71
N LEU A 318 -5.96 -4.39 11.22
CA LEU A 318 -4.93 -3.78 12.07
C LEU A 318 -4.80 -2.28 11.85
N GLY A 319 -5.11 -1.80 10.65
CA GLY A 319 -4.86 -0.40 10.27
C GLY A 319 -3.36 -0.11 10.13
N LYS A 320 -2.60 -1.08 9.61
CA LYS A 320 -1.12 -1.07 9.52
C LYS A 320 -0.58 -1.48 8.16
N GLU A 321 -1.46 -1.70 7.21
CA GLU A 321 -1.12 -2.14 5.86
C GLU A 321 -0.40 -1.03 5.09
N VAL A 322 -0.71 0.23 5.40
CA VAL A 322 -0.01 1.39 4.85
C VAL A 322 1.47 1.43 5.23
N GLU A 323 1.82 0.96 6.43
CA GLU A 323 3.21 0.91 6.92
C GLU A 323 4.06 -0.11 6.15
N GLN A 324 3.46 -1.23 5.76
CA GLN A 324 4.13 -2.23 4.91
C GLN A 324 4.43 -1.63 3.53
N CYS A 325 3.46 -0.90 2.98
CA CYS A 325 3.62 -0.21 1.71
C CYS A 325 4.66 0.92 1.82
N ASN A 326 4.65 1.66 2.92
CA ASN A 326 5.63 2.68 3.24
C ASN A 326 7.04 2.09 3.38
N ALA A 327 7.19 0.92 4.00
CA ALA A 327 8.48 0.23 4.08
C ALA A 327 9.03 -0.12 2.69
N PHE A 328 8.17 -0.63 1.79
CA PHE A 328 8.54 -0.91 0.40
C PHE A 328 8.91 0.36 -0.38
N LEU A 329 8.04 1.37 -0.38
CA LEU A 329 8.24 2.61 -1.13
C LEU A 329 9.42 3.44 -0.60
N SER A 330 9.71 3.36 0.71
CA SER A 330 10.88 4.03 1.32
C SER A 330 12.20 3.60 0.69
N ARG A 331 12.33 2.33 0.27
CA ARG A 331 13.53 1.84 -0.43
C ARG A 331 13.68 2.49 -1.80
N ILE A 332 12.56 2.77 -2.47
CA ILE A 332 12.50 3.47 -3.76
C ILE A 332 12.83 4.96 -3.58
N ALA A 333 12.53 5.55 -2.42
CA ALA A 333 12.83 6.95 -2.10
C ALA A 333 14.32 7.30 -2.25
N VAL A 334 15.22 6.33 -1.97
CA VAL A 334 16.68 6.48 -2.09
C VAL A 334 17.09 6.93 -3.49
N THR A 335 16.44 6.41 -4.53
CA THR A 335 16.75 6.75 -5.92
C THR A 335 15.86 7.89 -6.44
N THR A 336 14.58 7.89 -6.08
CA THR A 336 13.58 8.84 -6.63
C THR A 336 13.71 10.26 -6.09
N LYS A 337 14.37 10.48 -4.94
CA LYS A 337 14.65 11.84 -4.41
C LYS A 337 15.57 12.68 -5.32
N HIS A 338 16.34 12.01 -6.17
CA HIS A 338 17.25 12.63 -7.15
C HIS A 338 16.68 12.69 -8.58
N MET A 339 15.48 12.17 -8.81
CA MET A 339 14.85 12.17 -10.12
C MET A 339 14.12 13.48 -10.43
N SER A 340 13.92 13.73 -11.73
CA SER A 340 13.00 14.77 -12.21
C SER A 340 11.58 14.55 -11.67
N LYS A 341 10.74 15.59 -11.71
CA LYS A 341 9.34 15.50 -11.24
C LYS A 341 8.59 14.38 -11.98
N ALA A 342 8.71 14.33 -13.30
CA ALA A 342 8.13 13.29 -14.15
C ALA A 342 8.68 11.89 -13.84
N GLY A 343 10.00 11.70 -13.96
CA GLY A 343 10.61 10.38 -13.79
C GLY A 343 10.36 9.79 -12.40
N ARG A 344 10.20 10.63 -11.37
CA ARG A 344 9.78 10.19 -10.04
C ARG A 344 8.34 9.66 -10.02
N ILE A 345 7.39 10.39 -10.61
CA ILE A 345 5.97 9.98 -10.66
C ILE A 345 5.87 8.66 -11.43
N ASP A 346 6.57 8.57 -12.56
CA ASP A 346 6.54 7.37 -13.41
C ASP A 346 7.13 6.17 -12.69
N MET A 347 8.32 6.30 -12.10
CA MET A 347 8.96 5.21 -11.35
C MET A 347 8.12 4.75 -10.15
N LEU A 348 7.58 5.68 -9.35
CA LEU A 348 6.74 5.31 -8.20
C LEU A 348 5.45 4.61 -8.65
N THR A 349 4.84 5.06 -9.76
CA THR A 349 3.61 4.45 -10.27
C THR A 349 3.87 3.03 -10.81
N ILE A 350 4.94 2.83 -11.57
CA ILE A 350 5.32 1.49 -12.07
C ILE A 350 5.57 0.53 -10.90
N MET A 351 6.29 0.98 -9.87
CA MET A 351 6.55 0.15 -8.69
C MET A 351 5.29 -0.14 -7.88
N ALA A 352 4.37 0.81 -7.78
CA ALA A 352 3.08 0.63 -7.12
C ALA A 352 2.19 -0.37 -7.87
N MET A 353 2.11 -0.27 -9.21
CA MET A 353 1.42 -1.25 -10.06
C MET A 353 1.99 -2.66 -9.85
N ARG A 354 3.30 -2.79 -9.71
CA ARG A 354 3.95 -4.09 -9.51
C ARG A 354 3.76 -4.68 -8.13
N TRP A 355 3.81 -3.84 -7.10
CA TRP A 355 3.41 -4.23 -5.76
C TRP A 355 1.97 -4.77 -5.76
N ASN A 356 1.04 -4.05 -6.39
CA ASN A 356 -0.36 -4.47 -6.45
C ASN A 356 -0.55 -5.75 -7.25
N GLN A 357 0.13 -5.92 -8.39
CA GLN A 357 0.08 -7.17 -9.15
C GLN A 357 0.48 -8.36 -8.28
N GLN A 358 1.57 -8.26 -7.51
CA GLN A 358 1.97 -9.32 -6.58
C GLN A 358 0.90 -9.57 -5.50
N LYS A 359 0.19 -8.54 -5.04
CA LYS A 359 -0.93 -8.73 -4.10
C LYS A 359 -2.09 -9.48 -4.74
N PHE A 360 -2.43 -9.16 -5.99
CA PHE A 360 -3.51 -9.82 -6.73
C PHE A 360 -3.19 -11.29 -7.00
N ASP A 361 -2.00 -11.59 -7.50
CA ASP A 361 -1.56 -12.94 -7.82
C ASP A 361 -1.59 -13.87 -6.58
N ASN A 362 -1.34 -13.31 -5.39
CA ASN A 362 -1.29 -14.03 -4.11
C ASN A 362 -2.57 -13.91 -3.26
N LEU A 363 -3.62 -13.26 -3.77
CA LEU A 363 -4.80 -12.89 -2.98
C LEU A 363 -5.57 -14.12 -2.49
N ALA A 364 -5.75 -15.11 -3.37
CA ALA A 364 -6.40 -16.40 -3.04
C ALA A 364 -5.73 -17.10 -1.85
N SER A 365 -4.42 -17.34 -1.95
CA SER A 365 -3.65 -18.03 -0.92
C SER A 365 -3.59 -17.22 0.38
N THR A 366 -3.53 -15.89 0.29
CA THR A 366 -3.53 -15.00 1.46
C THR A 366 -4.86 -15.05 2.21
N LEU A 367 -5.99 -14.96 1.49
CA LEU A 367 -7.33 -15.04 2.09
C LEU A 367 -7.56 -16.42 2.73
N ALA A 368 -7.22 -17.51 2.03
CA ALA A 368 -7.37 -18.86 2.56
C ALA A 368 -6.53 -19.09 3.83
N ARG A 369 -5.29 -18.58 3.86
CA ARG A 369 -4.41 -18.64 5.04
C ARG A 369 -4.98 -17.83 6.20
N ARG A 370 -5.50 -16.62 5.95
CA ARG A 370 -6.15 -15.80 6.97
C ARG A 370 -7.39 -16.48 7.53
N TYR A 371 -8.17 -17.15 6.68
CA TYR A 371 -9.37 -17.87 7.10
C TYR A 371 -9.05 -19.03 8.03
N ARG A 372 -8.09 -19.89 7.66
CA ARG A 372 -7.63 -20.99 8.55
C ARG A 372 -7.22 -20.48 9.93
N LYS A 373 -6.52 -19.35 9.99
CA LYS A 373 -6.16 -18.72 11.26
C LYS A 373 -7.39 -18.22 12.02
N ALA A 374 -8.31 -17.54 11.35
CA ALA A 374 -9.54 -17.04 11.96
C ALA A 374 -10.45 -18.17 12.45
N THR A 375 -10.30 -19.39 11.94
CA THR A 375 -11.00 -20.59 12.44
C THR A 375 -10.35 -21.17 13.70
N ILE A 376 -9.01 -21.14 13.81
CA ILE A 376 -8.27 -21.74 14.93
C ILE A 376 -8.13 -20.78 16.12
N ALA A 377 -7.82 -19.51 15.85
CA ALA A 377 -7.52 -18.52 16.88
C ALA A 377 -8.65 -18.28 17.92
N PRO A 378 -9.96 -18.30 17.55
CA PRO A 378 -11.04 -18.15 18.53
C PRO A 378 -10.99 -19.20 19.64
N GLN A 379 -10.62 -20.45 19.32
CA GLN A 379 -10.60 -21.55 20.31
C GLN A 379 -9.57 -21.27 21.42
N TYR A 380 -8.41 -20.73 21.05
CA TYR A 380 -7.39 -20.32 22.01
C TYR A 380 -7.87 -19.15 22.88
N GLN A 381 -8.51 -18.15 22.28
CA GLN A 381 -9.01 -16.99 23.02
C GLN A 381 -10.19 -17.34 23.94
N LEU A 382 -11.06 -18.25 23.52
CA LEU A 382 -12.14 -18.80 24.35
C LEU A 382 -11.57 -19.58 25.54
N HIS A 383 -10.55 -20.41 25.33
CA HIS A 383 -9.88 -21.11 26.43
C HIS A 383 -9.26 -20.12 27.44
N ASN A 384 -8.59 -19.06 26.96
CA ASN A 384 -8.06 -18.01 27.83
C ASN A 384 -9.16 -17.27 28.59
N LEU A 385 -10.31 -17.03 27.95
CA LEU A 385 -11.45 -16.40 28.58
C LEU A 385 -12.03 -17.27 29.70
N GLU A 386 -12.19 -18.57 29.46
CA GLU A 386 -12.66 -19.53 30.46
C GLU A 386 -11.68 -19.70 31.63
N ALA A 387 -10.37 -19.67 31.36
CA ALA A 387 -9.35 -19.66 32.40
C ALA A 387 -9.51 -18.44 33.32
N ILE A 388 -9.67 -17.24 32.75
CA ILE A 388 -9.88 -16.02 33.55
C ILE A 388 -11.20 -16.06 34.32
N LYS A 389 -12.29 -16.54 33.71
CA LYS A 389 -13.57 -16.69 34.42
C LYS A 389 -13.42 -17.62 35.63
N THR A 390 -12.66 -18.71 35.46
CA THR A 390 -12.41 -19.69 36.53
C THR A 390 -11.51 -19.12 37.62
N ASP A 391 -10.38 -18.53 37.25
CA ASP A 391 -9.38 -17.98 38.18
C ASP A 391 -9.95 -16.85 39.04
N MET A 392 -10.93 -16.12 38.51
CA MET A 392 -11.51 -14.94 39.13
C MET A 392 -12.95 -15.14 39.63
N ASP A 393 -13.52 -16.35 39.49
CA ASP A 393 -14.91 -16.68 39.82
C ASP A 393 -15.94 -15.70 39.23
N ILE A 394 -15.79 -15.40 37.93
CA ILE A 394 -16.62 -14.40 37.22
C ILE A 394 -17.69 -15.11 36.37
N SER A 395 -18.96 -14.75 36.58
CA SER A 395 -20.07 -15.16 35.71
C SER A 395 -20.13 -14.37 34.40
N ASP A 396 -20.75 -14.93 33.36
CA ASP A 396 -20.96 -14.24 32.08
C ASP A 396 -21.67 -12.89 32.23
N LYS A 397 -22.61 -12.79 33.18
CA LYS A 397 -23.34 -11.54 33.47
C LYS A 397 -22.42 -10.46 34.05
N GLN A 398 -21.48 -10.85 34.92
CA GLN A 398 -20.49 -9.92 35.48
C GLN A 398 -19.51 -9.47 34.40
N LEU A 399 -19.08 -10.37 33.53
CA LEU A 399 -18.20 -10.06 32.41
C LEU A 399 -18.86 -9.05 31.44
N GLU A 400 -20.12 -9.27 31.07
CA GLU A 400 -20.86 -8.32 30.22
C GLU A 400 -21.03 -6.96 30.92
N ARG A 401 -21.24 -6.98 32.24
CA ARG A 401 -21.30 -5.75 33.04
C ARG A 401 -19.98 -4.98 32.98
N TRP A 402 -18.83 -5.65 33.09
CA TRP A 402 -17.52 -4.99 32.99
C TRP A 402 -17.27 -4.37 31.63
N ILE A 403 -17.77 -4.99 30.55
CA ILE A 403 -17.70 -4.41 29.20
C ILE A 403 -18.53 -3.14 29.11
N ILE A 404 -19.74 -3.13 29.67
CA ILE A 404 -20.59 -1.94 29.74
C ILE A 404 -19.89 -0.86 30.55
N ASP A 405 -19.39 -1.19 31.74
CA ASP A 405 -18.73 -0.24 32.64
C ASP A 405 -17.51 0.43 31.96
N ILE A 406 -16.68 -0.34 31.22
CA ILE A 406 -15.52 0.21 30.48
C ILE A 406 -15.96 1.16 29.37
N ASN A 407 -17.00 0.80 28.61
CA ASN A 407 -17.50 1.66 27.53
C ASN A 407 -18.12 2.95 28.08
N GLU A 408 -18.93 2.87 29.15
CA GLU A 408 -19.49 4.04 29.82
C GLU A 408 -18.38 4.94 30.38
N TRP A 409 -17.39 4.36 31.08
CA TRP A 409 -16.22 5.06 31.60
C TRP A 409 -15.41 5.78 30.50
N ALA A 410 -15.28 5.17 29.31
CA ALA A 410 -14.58 5.77 28.19
C ALA A 410 -15.35 6.94 27.55
N GLU A 411 -16.69 6.90 27.58
CA GLU A 411 -17.57 7.98 27.09
C GLU A 411 -17.76 9.13 28.08
N GLU A 412 -17.45 8.93 29.36
CA GLU A 412 -17.45 10.01 30.35
C GLU A 412 -16.46 11.12 29.98
N LYS A 413 -17.03 12.26 29.57
CA LYS A 413 -16.29 13.50 29.38
C LYS A 413 -15.65 13.93 30.71
N TYR A 414 -14.35 14.24 30.67
CA TYR A 414 -13.62 14.86 31.78
C TYR A 414 -14.25 16.18 32.28
N GLU A 415 -15.21 16.77 31.55
CA GLU A 415 -15.93 17.98 31.92
C GLU A 415 -16.78 17.85 33.20
N LYS A 416 -17.27 16.64 33.55
CA LYS A 416 -18.10 16.45 34.77
C LYS A 416 -17.34 16.57 36.10
N ILE A 417 -16.01 16.47 36.10
CA ILE A 417 -15.18 16.69 37.31
C ILE A 417 -14.93 18.20 37.53
N PHE A 418 -15.07 19.00 36.46
CA PHE A 418 -14.70 20.41 36.44
C PHE A 418 -15.73 21.32 37.13
N GLU A 419 -17.02 20.97 37.06
CA GLU A 419 -18.07 21.75 37.72
C GLU A 419 -18.09 21.55 39.25
N ALA A 420 -17.42 20.53 39.77
CA ALA A 420 -17.42 20.20 41.20
C ALA A 420 -16.16 20.63 41.97
N SER A 421 -15.04 21.00 41.32
CA SER A 421 -13.78 21.26 42.05
C SER A 421 -12.80 22.19 41.33
N ASN A 422 -13.09 23.49 41.38
CA ASN A 422 -12.34 24.56 40.72
C ASN A 422 -11.07 24.99 41.52
N THR A 423 -10.20 24.05 41.91
CA THR A 423 -8.97 24.37 42.65
C THR A 423 -7.73 24.40 41.73
N PRO A 424 -6.79 25.37 41.91
CA PRO A 424 -5.58 25.49 41.09
C PRO A 424 -4.69 24.24 41.08
N GLU A 425 -4.69 23.47 42.16
CA GLU A 425 -3.92 22.24 42.30
C GLU A 425 -4.43 21.16 41.35
N ILE A 426 -5.75 20.95 41.24
CA ILE A 426 -6.35 19.95 40.34
C ILE A 426 -6.03 20.26 38.87
N ILE A 427 -6.05 21.54 38.48
CA ILE A 427 -5.68 22.00 37.12
C ILE A 427 -4.20 21.70 36.85
N PHE A 428 -3.33 21.96 37.82
CA PHE A 428 -1.89 21.68 37.72
C PHE A 428 -1.58 20.19 37.63
N PHE A 429 -2.23 19.36 38.46
CA PHE A 429 -2.14 17.91 38.42
C PHE A 429 -2.61 17.33 37.08
N HIS A 430 -3.74 17.81 36.56
CA HIS A 430 -4.24 17.41 35.25
C HIS A 430 -3.28 17.80 34.12
N GLY A 431 -2.68 18.99 34.21
CA GLY A 431 -1.64 19.44 33.28
C GLY A 431 -0.40 18.53 33.27
N ILE A 432 0.03 18.05 34.45
CA ILE A 432 1.13 17.09 34.58
C ILE A 432 0.75 15.73 34.01
N ASN A 433 -0.43 15.19 34.34
CA ASN A 433 -0.90 13.91 33.83
C ASN A 433 -0.97 13.91 32.29
N LYS A 434 -1.56 14.97 31.71
CA LYS A 434 -1.62 15.18 30.27
C LYS A 434 -0.22 15.28 29.65
N HIS A 435 0.70 15.99 30.30
CA HIS A 435 2.07 16.12 29.81
C HIS A 435 2.85 14.80 29.82
N ILE A 436 2.65 13.95 30.84
CA ILE A 436 3.23 12.60 30.89
C ILE A 436 2.67 11.74 29.76
N SER A 437 1.35 11.73 29.56
CA SER A 437 0.72 10.97 28.48
C SER A 437 1.17 11.47 27.09
N ASP A 438 1.22 12.78 26.86
CA ASP A 438 1.66 13.37 25.60
C ASP A 438 3.15 13.06 25.30
N LEU A 439 4.02 13.13 26.31
CA LEU A 439 5.44 12.78 26.20
C LEU A 439 5.62 11.28 25.92
N PHE A 440 4.82 10.42 26.55
CA PHE A 440 4.80 8.98 26.27
C PHE A 440 4.39 8.70 24.83
N ILE A 441 3.25 9.24 24.36
CA ILE A 441 2.76 9.11 22.97
C ILE A 441 3.85 9.53 21.97
N SER A 442 4.47 10.69 22.20
CA SER A 442 5.52 11.20 21.30
C SER A 442 6.81 10.37 21.31
N SER A 443 7.07 9.64 22.40
CA SER A 443 8.25 8.78 22.57
C SER A 443 8.02 7.35 22.07
N SER A 444 6.77 6.86 22.09
CA SER A 444 6.38 5.53 21.59
C SER A 444 6.15 5.53 20.08
N GLN A 445 5.57 6.59 19.50
CA GLN A 445 5.46 6.77 18.03
C GLN A 445 6.83 6.72 17.32
N GLN A 446 7.92 7.08 17.99
CA GLN A 446 9.29 7.02 17.43
C GLN A 446 10.00 5.67 17.67
N GLN A 447 9.37 4.71 18.37
CA GLN A 447 9.95 3.42 18.75
C GLN A 447 9.43 2.25 17.90
N HIS A 448 9.34 2.44 16.58
CA HIS A 448 8.91 1.41 15.63
C HIS A 448 9.62 0.03 15.78
N PRO A 449 10.92 -0.06 16.11
CA PRO A 449 11.59 -1.36 16.25
C PRO A 449 11.43 -2.02 17.62
N GLN A 450 11.25 -1.25 18.71
CA GLN A 450 11.24 -1.78 20.08
C GLN A 450 9.83 -2.09 20.60
N MET A 451 8.79 -1.39 20.11
CA MET A 451 7.40 -1.76 20.38
C MET A 451 7.05 -3.18 19.89
N MET A 452 7.86 -3.79 19.02
CA MET A 452 7.68 -5.18 18.55
C MET A 452 7.95 -6.23 19.66
N LEU A 453 8.81 -5.92 20.64
CA LEU A 453 9.12 -6.80 21.77
C LEU A 453 8.07 -6.67 22.89
N MET A 454 7.27 -5.61 22.87
CA MET A 454 6.21 -5.24 23.81
C MET A 454 4.83 -5.64 23.27
N LEU A 455 4.71 -6.90 22.85
CA LEU A 455 3.48 -7.43 22.29
C LEU A 455 3.10 -8.72 23.03
N PRO A 456 1.81 -9.07 23.07
CA PRO A 456 1.38 -10.45 23.25
C PRO A 456 1.96 -11.35 22.14
N ALA A 457 2.26 -12.61 22.46
CA ALA A 457 2.89 -13.54 21.51
C ALA A 457 2.08 -13.72 20.21
N GLU A 458 0.76 -13.55 20.30
CA GLU A 458 -0.21 -13.71 19.22
C GLU A 458 -0.13 -12.56 18.22
N LEU A 459 0.03 -11.31 18.67
CA LEU A 459 0.19 -10.15 17.79
C LEU A 459 1.56 -10.11 17.11
N ARG A 460 2.61 -10.62 17.78
CA ARG A 460 3.92 -10.87 17.13
C ARG A 460 3.82 -11.85 15.97
N SER A 461 3.05 -12.93 16.15
CA SER A 461 2.85 -13.94 15.09
C SER A 461 2.07 -13.37 13.88
N CYS A 462 1.08 -12.50 14.09
CA CYS A 462 0.38 -11.81 13.01
C CYS A 462 1.30 -10.86 12.24
N TRP A 463 2.19 -10.14 12.93
CA TRP A 463 3.17 -9.26 12.30
C TRP A 463 4.27 -10.04 11.54
N GLN A 464 4.83 -11.10 12.12
CA GLN A 464 5.78 -11.99 11.43
C GLN A 464 5.19 -12.58 10.14
N MET A 465 3.91 -12.94 10.15
CA MET A 465 3.27 -13.50 8.97
C MET A 465 2.88 -12.49 7.88
N LEU A 466 2.71 -11.22 8.24
CA LEU A 466 2.61 -10.12 7.26
C LEU A 466 3.97 -9.80 6.61
N ARG A 467 5.07 -10.15 7.28
CA ARG A 467 6.43 -10.05 6.75
C ARG A 467 6.80 -11.21 5.81
N GLU A 468 6.25 -12.40 6.03
CA GLU A 468 6.46 -13.63 5.24
C GLU A 468 5.67 -13.66 3.91
N GLY A 469 5.72 -12.56 3.14
CA GLY A 469 5.74 -12.67 1.67
C GLY A 469 7.16 -13.04 1.23
N PRO A 470 7.40 -13.49 -0.01
CA PRO A 470 8.72 -13.93 -0.45
C PRO A 470 9.68 -12.72 -0.50
N SER A 471 10.36 -12.43 0.60
CA SER A 471 11.46 -11.47 0.65
C SER A 471 12.77 -12.23 0.80
N VAL A 472 13.53 -12.30 -0.28
CA VAL A 472 14.93 -12.71 -0.27
C VAL A 472 15.69 -11.78 0.66
N SER A 473 16.33 -12.34 1.69
CA SER A 473 17.09 -11.61 2.69
C SER A 473 18.47 -11.23 2.15
N ILE A 474 18.57 -10.08 1.49
CA ILE A 474 19.89 -9.49 1.18
C ILE A 474 20.28 -8.59 2.36
N ARG A 475 21.26 -9.04 3.15
CA ARG A 475 21.95 -8.18 4.14
C ARG A 475 22.84 -7.21 3.38
N ILE A 476 22.46 -5.95 3.28
CA ILE A 476 23.37 -4.87 2.87
C ILE A 476 23.63 -4.01 4.11
N GLY A 477 24.87 -4.02 4.57
CA GLY A 477 25.35 -3.12 5.61
C GLY A 477 25.30 -1.69 5.10
N MET A 478 24.50 -0.85 5.76
CA MET A 478 24.54 0.60 5.59
C MET A 478 25.20 1.18 6.83
N ASP A 479 26.36 1.82 6.63
CA ASP A 479 27.10 2.51 7.68
C ASP A 479 26.25 3.61 8.34
N ALA A 480 26.19 3.53 9.66
CA ALA A 480 25.53 4.49 10.54
C ALA A 480 26.29 5.82 10.58
N LYS A 481 26.04 6.69 9.61
CA LYS A 481 26.42 8.12 9.69
C LYS A 481 25.26 9.00 9.22
N ASP A 482 24.20 9.04 10.03
CA ASP A 482 23.27 10.18 10.12
C ASP A 482 22.63 10.13 11.51
N VAL A 483 23.23 10.88 12.45
CA VAL A 483 22.81 11.00 13.86
C VAL A 483 22.08 12.34 14.04
N PRO A 484 20.73 12.36 13.96
CA PRO A 484 19.93 13.31 14.75
C PRO A 484 18.95 12.62 15.71
N GLU A 485 18.51 11.40 15.38
CA GLU A 485 17.38 10.73 16.02
C GLU A 485 17.72 10.20 17.43
N SER A 486 18.98 9.81 17.68
CA SER A 486 19.41 9.30 18.99
C SER A 486 19.61 10.39 20.05
N ALA A 487 20.02 11.60 19.65
CA ALA A 487 20.20 12.74 20.55
C ALA A 487 18.84 13.31 21.00
N GLU A 488 17.89 13.42 20.07
CA GLU A 488 16.52 13.86 20.37
C GLU A 488 15.79 12.85 21.30
N ARG A 489 16.01 11.55 21.07
CA ARG A 489 15.51 10.46 21.91
C ARG A 489 16.06 10.50 23.35
N SER A 490 17.35 10.77 23.52
CA SER A 490 17.99 10.94 24.83
C SER A 490 17.45 12.17 25.58
N GLY A 491 17.20 13.26 24.86
CA GLY A 491 16.59 14.48 25.42
C GLY A 491 15.17 14.26 25.95
N ARG A 492 14.29 13.63 25.15
CA ARG A 492 12.89 13.38 25.56
C ARG A 492 12.77 12.40 26.72
N LYS A 493 13.62 11.37 26.78
CA LYS A 493 13.68 10.44 27.92
C LYS A 493 14.03 11.15 29.23
N LYS A 494 14.95 12.12 29.20
CA LYS A 494 15.29 12.96 30.37
C LYS A 494 14.12 13.84 30.80
N ILE A 495 13.38 14.41 29.85
CA ILE A 495 12.18 15.22 30.14
C ILE A 495 11.11 14.35 30.78
N LEU A 496 10.80 13.19 30.20
CA LEU A 496 9.81 12.26 30.76
C LEU A 496 10.18 11.83 32.19
N ASN A 497 11.45 11.49 32.45
CA ASN A 497 11.91 11.16 33.80
C ASN A 497 11.67 12.30 34.79
N SER A 498 12.02 13.53 34.41
CA SER A 498 11.81 14.70 35.27
C SER A 498 10.33 14.93 35.61
N VAL A 499 9.44 14.72 34.64
CA VAL A 499 7.99 14.91 34.84
C VAL A 499 7.40 13.76 35.67
N VAL A 500 7.88 12.53 35.49
CA VAL A 500 7.48 11.35 36.30
C VAL A 500 7.94 11.48 37.75
N GLU A 501 9.17 11.93 38.00
CA GLU A 501 9.66 12.23 39.34
C GLU A 501 8.83 13.32 40.02
N LYS A 502 8.46 14.36 39.26
CA LYS A 502 7.57 15.43 39.74
C LYS A 502 6.20 14.88 40.12
N TYR A 503 5.60 14.00 39.29
CA TYR A 503 4.34 13.34 39.61
C TYR A 503 4.45 12.48 40.89
N ASN A 504 5.45 11.60 40.97
CA ASN A 504 5.64 10.71 42.12
C ASN A 504 5.88 11.47 43.44
N THR A 505 6.43 12.68 43.37
CA THR A 505 6.61 13.57 44.53
C THR A 505 5.29 14.22 44.95
N LEU A 506 4.44 14.57 43.98
CA LEU A 506 3.18 15.27 44.23
C LEU A 506 2.03 14.33 44.63
N VAL A 507 2.11 13.03 44.29
CA VAL A 507 1.09 12.02 44.64
C VAL A 507 1.72 10.83 45.38
N PRO A 508 2.27 11.01 46.59
CA PRO A 508 3.05 9.99 47.28
C PRO A 508 2.24 8.74 47.70
N ASN A 509 0.91 8.86 47.76
CA ASN A 509 -0.01 7.79 48.16
C ASN A 509 -0.57 6.98 46.97
N ALA A 510 -0.26 7.36 45.72
CA ALA A 510 -0.63 6.59 44.53
C ALA A 510 0.48 5.59 44.15
N GLU A 511 0.15 4.60 43.32
CA GLU A 511 1.14 3.67 42.74
C GLU A 511 2.25 4.47 42.04
N LYS A 512 3.51 4.28 42.48
CA LYS A 512 4.66 4.98 41.90
C LYS A 512 4.81 4.61 40.44
N LEU A 513 4.83 5.61 39.57
CA LEU A 513 5.15 5.43 38.17
C LEU A 513 6.64 5.18 38.00
N THR A 514 7.00 4.00 37.50
CA THR A 514 8.36 3.67 37.10
C THR A 514 8.47 3.63 35.57
N PHE A 515 9.69 3.71 35.06
CA PHE A 515 9.92 3.61 33.62
C PHE A 515 9.48 2.25 33.06
N ASP A 516 9.66 1.17 33.82
CA ASP A 516 9.21 -0.17 33.44
C ASP A 516 7.68 -0.29 33.45
N THR A 517 7.02 0.36 34.40
CA THR A 517 5.55 0.47 34.42
C THR A 517 5.04 1.24 33.20
N ILE A 518 5.66 2.37 32.87
CA ILE A 518 5.33 3.22 31.70
C ILE A 518 5.63 2.53 30.36
N LEU A 519 6.38 1.44 30.37
CA LEU A 519 6.71 0.67 29.18
C LEU A 519 5.98 -0.68 29.09
N SER A 520 5.09 -0.98 30.03
CA SER A 520 4.33 -2.23 30.05
C SER A 520 3.14 -2.22 29.07
N ASP A 521 2.83 -3.38 28.48
CA ASP A 521 1.69 -3.59 27.56
C ASP A 521 0.31 -3.35 28.22
N GLU A 522 0.26 -3.24 29.55
CA GLU A 522 -0.97 -3.16 30.36
C GLU A 522 -1.17 -1.81 31.07
N ILE A 523 -0.56 -0.71 30.59
CA ILE A 523 -0.62 0.58 31.29
C ILE A 523 -2.04 1.11 31.40
N VAL A 524 -2.57 1.06 32.62
CA VAL A 524 -3.63 1.93 33.10
C VAL A 524 -2.96 2.97 33.97
N TRP A 525 -3.09 4.25 33.65
CA TRP A 525 -2.43 5.29 34.43
C TRP A 525 -3.01 5.31 35.86
N PRO A 526 -2.20 5.56 36.92
CA PRO A 526 -2.70 5.52 38.30
C PRO A 526 -3.88 6.46 38.55
N TRP A 527 -3.95 7.60 37.84
CA TRP A 527 -5.05 8.55 37.89
C TRP A 527 -6.30 8.14 37.09
N GLN A 528 -6.27 7.01 36.40
CA GLN A 528 -7.43 6.39 35.74
C GLN A 528 -8.10 5.34 36.63
N LEU A 529 -7.48 4.93 37.74
CA LEU A 529 -8.06 4.04 38.72
C LEU A 529 -9.06 4.83 39.59
N THR A 530 -10.37 4.68 39.34
CA THR A 530 -11.40 5.23 40.21
C THR A 530 -11.44 4.43 41.51
N GLN A 531 -11.19 5.07 42.65
CA GLN A 531 -11.41 4.48 43.97
C GLN A 531 -12.93 4.42 44.22
N GLY A 532 -13.56 3.27 43.97
CA GLY A 532 -14.99 3.11 44.20
C GLY A 532 -15.58 1.77 43.80
N ASP A 533 -14.90 0.99 42.94
CA ASP A 533 -15.36 -0.32 42.50
C ASP A 533 -14.56 -1.45 43.17
N SER A 534 -15.20 -2.60 43.43
CA SER A 534 -14.55 -3.75 44.10
C SER A 534 -13.48 -4.44 43.26
N VAL A 535 -13.46 -4.16 41.95
CA VAL A 535 -12.53 -4.72 40.96
C VAL A 535 -11.82 -3.57 40.24
N ASP A 536 -10.49 -3.62 40.20
CA ASP A 536 -9.69 -2.57 39.60
C ASP A 536 -9.82 -2.53 38.06
N LEU A 537 -9.58 -1.35 37.48
CA LEU A 537 -9.72 -1.12 36.04
C LEU A 537 -8.75 -1.96 35.19
N ARG A 538 -7.57 -2.34 35.72
CA ARG A 538 -6.60 -3.17 35.00
C ARG A 538 -7.16 -4.57 34.80
N THR A 539 -7.78 -5.12 35.83
CA THR A 539 -8.50 -6.39 35.77
C THR A 539 -9.65 -6.34 34.77
N LYS A 540 -10.52 -5.33 34.83
CA LYS A 540 -11.61 -5.17 33.86
C LYS A 540 -11.07 -5.05 32.42
N ARG A 541 -9.96 -4.33 32.21
CA ARG A 541 -9.31 -4.19 30.88
C ARG A 541 -8.83 -5.52 30.33
N LYS A 542 -8.21 -6.39 31.15
CA LYS A 542 -7.76 -7.72 30.68
C LYS A 542 -8.92 -8.56 30.15
N ALA A 543 -10.00 -8.61 30.92
CA ALA A 543 -11.22 -9.30 30.51
C ALA A 543 -11.83 -8.69 29.24
N PHE A 544 -11.89 -7.36 29.19
CA PHE A 544 -12.37 -6.61 28.01
C PHE A 544 -11.56 -6.91 26.75
N ASP A 545 -10.23 -6.87 26.83
CA ASP A 545 -9.34 -7.12 25.69
C ASP A 545 -9.57 -8.52 25.09
N ILE A 546 -9.72 -9.54 25.94
CA ILE A 546 -9.95 -10.92 25.50
C ILE A 546 -11.34 -11.08 24.89
N VAL A 547 -12.38 -10.52 25.52
CA VAL A 547 -13.74 -10.59 24.95
C VAL A 547 -13.80 -9.88 23.61
N MET A 548 -13.20 -8.70 23.49
CA MET A 548 -13.13 -7.99 22.21
C MET A 548 -12.35 -8.80 21.17
N ALA A 549 -11.24 -9.43 21.54
CA ALA A 549 -10.48 -10.31 20.65
C ALA A 549 -11.31 -11.48 20.13
N VAL A 550 -12.07 -12.17 20.99
CA VAL A 550 -12.99 -13.26 20.60
C VAL A 550 -14.03 -12.73 19.60
N ARG A 551 -14.74 -11.65 19.95
CA ARG A 551 -15.77 -11.03 19.09
C ARG A 551 -15.21 -10.63 17.71
N ARG A 552 -14.01 -10.03 17.67
CA ARG A 552 -13.34 -9.63 16.41
C ARG A 552 -12.90 -10.82 15.56
N LEU A 553 -12.45 -11.91 16.16
CA LEU A 553 -12.08 -13.12 15.41
C LEU A 553 -13.31 -13.82 14.80
N GLU A 554 -14.44 -13.85 15.50
CA GLU A 554 -15.71 -14.37 14.96
C GLU A 554 -16.21 -13.56 13.77
N GLU A 555 -16.10 -12.23 13.83
CA GLU A 555 -16.40 -11.34 12.70
C GLU A 555 -15.44 -11.56 11.53
N GLU A 556 -14.13 -11.72 11.79
CA GLU A 556 -13.11 -11.91 10.76
C GLU A 556 -13.44 -13.10 9.86
N LYS A 557 -13.96 -14.20 10.43
CA LYS A 557 -14.38 -15.37 9.64
C LYS A 557 -15.42 -14.99 8.59
N LYS A 558 -16.47 -14.26 8.99
CA LYS A 558 -17.56 -13.80 8.09
C LYS A 558 -17.04 -12.81 7.04
N ILE A 559 -16.18 -11.89 7.47
CA ILE A 559 -15.54 -10.90 6.59
C ILE A 559 -14.72 -11.61 5.50
N LEU A 560 -13.91 -12.60 5.87
CA LEU A 560 -13.06 -13.32 4.92
C LEU A 560 -13.87 -14.11 3.90
N ILE A 561 -14.98 -14.74 4.30
CA ILE A 561 -15.90 -15.41 3.36
C ILE A 561 -16.45 -14.39 2.34
N ALA A 562 -16.87 -13.21 2.80
CA ALA A 562 -17.35 -12.16 1.90
C ALA A 562 -16.25 -11.66 0.95
N GLU A 563 -15.01 -11.49 1.41
CA GLU A 563 -13.86 -11.10 0.59
C GLU A 563 -13.47 -12.18 -0.43
N MET A 564 -13.51 -13.46 -0.05
CA MET A 564 -13.31 -14.59 -0.97
C MET A 564 -14.36 -14.62 -2.07
N ASN A 565 -15.63 -14.41 -1.72
CA ASN A 565 -16.73 -14.35 -2.69
C ASN A 565 -16.58 -13.17 -3.64
N LYS A 566 -16.18 -11.98 -3.15
CA LYS A 566 -15.88 -10.82 -4.00
C LYS A 566 -14.74 -11.10 -4.97
N HIS A 567 -13.64 -11.67 -4.47
CA HIS A 567 -12.49 -12.02 -5.30
C HIS A 567 -12.87 -13.04 -6.38
N TRP A 568 -13.60 -14.10 -6.02
CA TRP A 568 -14.10 -15.09 -6.98
C TRP A 568 -14.96 -14.44 -8.07
N LYS A 569 -15.97 -13.65 -7.67
CA LYS A 569 -16.84 -12.94 -8.62
C LYS A 569 -16.05 -12.00 -9.53
N SER A 570 -15.08 -11.26 -8.99
CA SER A 570 -14.20 -10.39 -9.77
C SER A 570 -13.44 -11.15 -10.85
N LEU A 571 -12.91 -12.34 -10.55
CA LEU A 571 -12.18 -13.18 -11.53
C LEU A 571 -13.11 -13.73 -12.61
N CYS A 572 -14.32 -14.17 -12.26
CA CYS A 572 -15.33 -14.63 -13.22
C CYS A 572 -15.78 -13.50 -14.14
N THR A 573 -16.19 -12.36 -13.57
CA THR A 573 -16.60 -11.17 -14.34
C THR A 573 -15.50 -10.67 -15.27
N ARG A 574 -14.24 -10.73 -14.83
CA ARG A 574 -13.07 -10.39 -15.67
C ARG A 574 -12.98 -11.30 -16.90
N ALA A 575 -13.08 -12.62 -16.71
CA ALA A 575 -13.00 -13.59 -17.80
C ALA A 575 -14.15 -13.40 -18.83
N ASP A 576 -15.36 -13.13 -18.34
CA ASP A 576 -16.53 -12.87 -19.19
C ASP A 576 -16.39 -11.55 -19.96
N THR A 577 -15.92 -10.49 -19.29
CA THR A 577 -15.68 -9.19 -19.92
C THR A 577 -14.67 -9.34 -21.06
N LEU A 578 -13.57 -10.06 -20.85
CA LEU A 578 -12.60 -10.34 -21.91
C LEU A 578 -13.18 -11.15 -23.07
N LYS A 579 -14.01 -12.16 -22.77
CA LYS A 579 -14.71 -12.96 -23.79
C LYS A 579 -15.61 -12.07 -24.65
N GLN A 580 -16.39 -11.18 -24.03
CA GLN A 580 -17.28 -10.25 -24.72
C GLN A 580 -16.53 -9.19 -25.52
N MET A 581 -15.42 -8.66 -24.99
CA MET A 581 -14.59 -7.70 -25.72
C MET A 581 -13.93 -8.36 -26.94
N SER A 582 -13.42 -9.58 -26.78
CA SER A 582 -12.82 -10.33 -27.89
C SER A 582 -13.84 -10.63 -29.00
N SER A 583 -15.09 -10.97 -28.66
CA SER A 583 -16.16 -11.21 -29.65
C SER A 583 -16.64 -9.92 -30.33
N LYS A 584 -16.68 -8.80 -29.61
CA LYS A 584 -16.92 -7.48 -30.23
C LYS A 584 -15.83 -7.16 -31.24
N LEU A 585 -14.57 -7.44 -30.90
CA LEU A 585 -13.43 -7.12 -31.75
C LEU A 585 -13.42 -7.98 -33.04
N SER A 586 -13.91 -9.22 -33.00
CA SER A 586 -14.00 -10.07 -34.20
C SER A 586 -15.02 -9.59 -35.24
N ASN A 587 -15.98 -8.76 -34.82
CA ASN A 587 -17.03 -8.23 -35.69
C ASN A 587 -16.67 -6.87 -36.31
N VAL A 588 -15.49 -6.32 -36.00
CA VAL A 588 -15.05 -5.02 -36.49
C VAL A 588 -14.42 -5.18 -37.87
N THR A 589 -15.13 -4.71 -38.90
CA THR A 589 -14.68 -4.71 -40.30
C THR A 589 -13.96 -3.41 -40.71
N SER A 590 -14.05 -2.33 -39.92
CA SER A 590 -13.32 -1.08 -40.15
C SER A 590 -12.57 -0.61 -38.89
N GLY A 591 -11.29 -0.22 -39.04
CA GLY A 591 -10.39 0.16 -37.93
C GLY A 591 -10.77 1.42 -37.13
N GLU A 592 -11.91 2.05 -37.45
CA GLU A 592 -12.32 3.35 -36.91
C GLU A 592 -12.80 3.27 -35.45
N MET A 593 -13.34 2.13 -34.99
CA MET A 593 -13.93 2.03 -33.64
C MET A 593 -12.89 1.97 -32.50
N TRP A 594 -11.65 1.56 -32.79
CA TRP A 594 -10.59 1.40 -31.78
C TRP A 594 -9.31 2.20 -32.07
N GLY A 595 -9.24 2.89 -33.22
CA GLY A 595 -8.05 3.64 -33.62
C GLY A 595 -6.81 2.75 -33.84
N LEU A 596 -7.02 1.47 -34.16
CA LEU A 596 -5.97 0.47 -34.37
C LEU A 596 -5.99 -0.03 -35.81
N LEU A 597 -4.79 -0.30 -36.36
CA LEU A 597 -4.63 -1.00 -37.62
C LEU A 597 -5.17 -2.44 -37.53
N PRO A 598 -5.53 -3.10 -38.65
CA PRO A 598 -6.03 -4.48 -38.63
C PRO A 598 -5.12 -5.47 -37.88
N ASP A 599 -3.81 -5.29 -37.96
CA ASP A 599 -2.82 -6.12 -37.24
C ASP A 599 -2.84 -5.84 -35.73
N GLY A 600 -3.04 -4.58 -35.34
CA GLY A 600 -3.23 -4.19 -33.95
C GLY A 600 -4.52 -4.75 -33.35
N ILE A 601 -5.60 -4.82 -34.15
CA ILE A 601 -6.86 -5.48 -33.76
C ILE A 601 -6.62 -6.97 -33.47
N ARG A 602 -5.93 -7.68 -34.38
CA ARG A 602 -5.58 -9.11 -34.17
C ARG A 602 -4.67 -9.32 -32.96
N GLY A 603 -3.69 -8.44 -32.76
CA GLY A 603 -2.82 -8.46 -31.59
C GLY A 603 -3.59 -8.26 -30.28
N LEU A 604 -4.50 -7.28 -30.24
CA LEU A 604 -5.35 -7.02 -29.08
C LEU A 604 -6.28 -8.20 -28.78
N GLN A 605 -6.86 -8.81 -29.81
CA GLN A 605 -7.63 -10.07 -29.71
C GLN A 605 -6.80 -11.18 -29.04
N SER A 606 -5.58 -11.40 -29.52
CA SER A 606 -4.67 -12.41 -28.95
C SER A 606 -4.36 -12.12 -27.48
N LEU A 607 -4.09 -10.87 -27.14
CA LEU A 607 -3.84 -10.44 -25.77
C LEU A 607 -5.07 -10.62 -24.85
N MET A 608 -6.27 -10.27 -25.32
CA MET A 608 -7.51 -10.49 -24.57
C MET A 608 -7.72 -11.98 -24.28
N MET A 609 -7.46 -12.85 -25.25
CA MET A 609 -7.55 -14.30 -25.06
C MET A 609 -6.52 -14.83 -24.08
N LYS A 610 -5.27 -14.34 -24.14
CA LYS A 610 -4.22 -14.66 -23.17
C LYS A 610 -4.58 -14.22 -21.75
N ASN A 611 -5.09 -12.99 -21.60
CA ASN A 611 -5.51 -12.46 -20.29
C ASN A 611 -6.72 -13.24 -19.75
N LYS A 612 -7.63 -13.70 -20.62
CA LYS A 612 -8.75 -14.56 -20.22
C LYS A 612 -8.25 -15.89 -19.67
N GLN A 613 -7.28 -16.53 -20.35
CA GLN A 613 -6.66 -17.76 -19.86
C GLN A 613 -5.96 -17.54 -18.50
N ALA A 614 -5.25 -16.42 -18.34
CA ALA A 614 -4.64 -16.06 -17.05
C ALA A 614 -5.69 -15.87 -15.94
N SER A 615 -6.80 -15.17 -16.22
CA SER A 615 -7.92 -15.00 -15.29
C SER A 615 -8.55 -16.33 -14.90
N ASN A 616 -8.75 -17.24 -15.86
CA ASN A 616 -9.25 -18.59 -15.59
C ASN A 616 -8.28 -19.42 -14.73
N SER A 617 -6.98 -19.29 -14.95
CA SER A 617 -5.96 -19.95 -14.13
C SER A 617 -5.98 -19.43 -12.69
N LEU A 618 -6.08 -18.12 -12.50
CA LEU A 618 -6.25 -17.49 -11.18
C LEU A 618 -7.55 -17.93 -10.52
N ALA A 619 -8.66 -18.03 -11.27
CA ALA A 619 -9.92 -18.56 -10.75
C ALA A 619 -9.77 -20.01 -10.29
N LYS A 620 -9.17 -20.88 -11.11
CA LYS A 620 -8.91 -22.29 -10.73
C LYS A 620 -8.06 -22.38 -9.45
N HIS A 621 -7.02 -21.55 -9.33
CA HIS A 621 -6.21 -21.46 -8.13
C HIS A 621 -7.01 -20.98 -6.91
N ALA A 622 -7.84 -19.95 -7.09
CA ALA A 622 -8.73 -19.44 -6.04
C ALA A 622 -9.73 -20.50 -5.56
N LYS A 623 -10.40 -21.21 -6.48
CA LYS A 623 -11.30 -22.33 -6.16
C LYS A 623 -10.57 -23.39 -5.33
N THR A 624 -9.36 -23.76 -5.74
CA THR A 624 -8.55 -24.75 -5.03
C THR A 624 -8.21 -24.28 -3.61
N CYS A 625 -7.77 -23.04 -3.45
CA CYS A 625 -7.45 -22.47 -2.14
C CYS A 625 -8.68 -22.38 -1.22
N TYR A 626 -9.85 -22.04 -1.76
CA TYR A 626 -11.05 -21.79 -0.96
C TYR A 626 -11.78 -23.06 -0.58
N VAL A 627 -11.93 -24.02 -1.50
CA VAL A 627 -12.55 -25.33 -1.20
C VAL A 627 -11.74 -26.09 -0.14
N GLN A 628 -10.42 -25.90 -0.09
CA GLN A 628 -9.58 -26.51 0.95
C GLN A 628 -9.83 -25.99 2.37
N VAL A 629 -10.48 -24.82 2.53
CA VAL A 629 -10.60 -24.17 3.84
C VAL A 629 -12.05 -23.93 4.26
N LEU A 630 -12.97 -23.77 3.31
CA LEU A 630 -14.41 -23.56 3.56
C LEU A 630 -15.14 -24.90 3.72
N THR A 631 -16.20 -24.92 4.53
CA THR A 631 -17.13 -26.06 4.58
C THR A 631 -18.08 -26.04 3.38
N GLU A 632 -18.72 -27.16 3.04
CA GLU A 632 -19.69 -27.25 1.93
C GLU A 632 -20.81 -26.21 2.03
N THR A 633 -21.25 -25.89 3.26
CA THR A 633 -22.27 -24.88 3.54
C THR A 633 -21.79 -23.43 3.40
N GLU A 634 -20.48 -23.19 3.39
CA GLU A 634 -19.86 -21.86 3.23
C GLU A 634 -19.46 -21.59 1.78
N ILE A 635 -19.46 -22.63 0.93
CA ILE A 635 -19.21 -22.53 -0.49
C ILE A 635 -20.46 -21.96 -1.17
N ASN A 636 -20.37 -20.71 -1.61
CA ASN A 636 -21.37 -20.08 -2.46
C ASN A 636 -20.69 -19.59 -3.76
N PHE A 637 -20.04 -20.53 -4.45
CA PHE A 637 -19.58 -20.34 -5.82
C PHE A 637 -20.72 -20.83 -6.70
N ASP A 638 -21.57 -19.91 -7.20
CA ASP A 638 -22.66 -20.26 -8.11
C ASP A 638 -22.15 -21.24 -9.19
N SER A 639 -22.92 -22.31 -9.40
CA SER A 639 -22.57 -23.50 -10.19
C SER A 639 -22.48 -23.27 -11.71
N ASP A 640 -22.31 -22.04 -12.17
CA ASP A 640 -22.23 -21.69 -13.60
C ASP A 640 -20.89 -22.08 -14.25
N SER A 641 -20.15 -22.99 -13.62
CA SER A 641 -18.82 -23.42 -14.05
C SER A 641 -18.76 -24.90 -14.50
N GLU A 642 -19.89 -25.53 -14.82
CA GLU A 642 -19.88 -26.90 -15.39
C GLU A 642 -19.13 -26.99 -16.74
N GLU A 643 -18.78 -25.86 -17.38
CA GLU A 643 -17.97 -25.84 -18.62
C GLU A 643 -16.45 -25.68 -18.41
N TYR A 644 -15.91 -25.74 -17.19
CA TYR A 644 -14.45 -25.66 -16.99
C TYR A 644 -13.75 -27.03 -16.89
N HIS A 645 -14.45 -28.11 -17.21
CA HIS A 645 -13.88 -29.43 -17.46
C HIS A 645 -14.08 -29.83 -18.93
N THR A 646 -13.04 -29.67 -19.75
CA THR A 646 -12.53 -30.66 -20.74
C THR A 646 -11.58 -30.00 -21.74
N SER A 647 -10.29 -30.28 -21.59
CA SER A 647 -9.58 -31.07 -22.61
C SER A 647 -8.49 -31.83 -21.86
N SER A 648 -8.80 -33.09 -21.58
CA SER A 648 -7.79 -34.09 -21.27
C SER A 648 -6.71 -34.05 -22.34
N ASP A 649 -5.46 -34.08 -21.91
CA ASP A 649 -4.38 -34.64 -22.71
C ASP A 649 -4.82 -36.02 -23.20
N SER A 650 -5.16 -36.12 -24.47
CA SER A 650 -5.16 -37.40 -25.16
C SER A 650 -3.78 -37.54 -25.79
N GLU A 651 -2.95 -38.34 -25.13
CA GLU A 651 -1.95 -39.15 -25.82
C GLU A 651 -2.60 -39.81 -27.03
N GLN A 652 -2.07 -39.57 -28.23
CA GLN A 652 -1.90 -40.57 -29.28
C GLN A 652 -1.09 -39.99 -30.45
N ASP A 653 0.06 -40.66 -30.65
CA ASP A 653 1.00 -40.74 -31.78
C ASP A 653 1.85 -39.53 -32.20
#